data_AF-A0AAT9LVK4-F1
#
_entry.id   AF-A0AAT9LVK4-F1
#
_cell.length_a   1.000
_cell.length_b   1.000
_cell.length_c   1.000
_cell.angle_alpha   90.00
_cell.angle_beta   90.00
_cell.angle_gamma   90.00
#
_symmetry.space_group_name_H-M   'P 1'
#
loop_
_entity.id
_entity.type
_entity.pdbx_description
1 polymer ?
#
loop_
_entity_poly.entity_id
_entity_poly.type
_entity_poly.pdbx_seq_one_letter_code
_entity_poly.pdbx_strand_id
1 'polypeptide(L)'
;MSELASESFNAERPRTRTPSALLRVAGLPIRLWTAAGNPDLVTDLRELLAEEEAYAAYARSLADWVGALIPAAEDRAELLVLRRDLHNGRPVCSALPELARATAWSTALGLRRAALDEDIERERERLRGLPWRLVDETVARAVPELVADVGRRLDAGEDWGGKRLRQRSEYLLRMIARGTAKPTPRGWLAHVGRVEVAETASWPVVGECSAQWVSNVNADRRQATLADGTITMNGLTWVDGDRLRCWSTTRVVEVRRTPLLDAIRNVLADGVHDVDELVRRLAPDAGDVLRGFLQHLVGLGIVQLSRPPRTSWNVPLDGFVDVYRRVQGALPVDFVARTSELALQALRLADVLPRPVEHPILATVGSAPRPVTDLVAEYLAGEPMPETNRRRSPDLPEVLTPQALDQLGLLPAALPEWPLDCLVRPMARGAVLEAIMPAGVVDARFAAALTELGGEPPQVSSYRDFLARSAAEEGAKPVEILVPPLDDRAANAVRRPFYCPLWTGDADAAAYLPAAGRYLSLGRITLRREGNRVIAEDVGGNLLWPMHHATRTPIGPWGLVVTLLTAAAPRGRSISFGNRMAAFPERDHLPRLEIAGGLVLSGRHWRIRPPSTFRELAGLDLPRFVFARAGGSKPRPVDLHSLAASRELARLGDPVVLEEMLPDPDHLPLRDHHGEPIAGQLLLRLPHRRATTAVAVGNQEGDSGWNPSWPSTNWTVSSRNWTPG
;
A
#
# COMPACT_ATOMS: atom_id res chain seq x y z
N MET A 1 -26.15 27.36 -34.57
CA MET A 1 -27.20 26.39 -34.93
C MET A 1 -27.30 25.41 -33.77
N SER A 2 -27.91 25.79 -32.64
CA SER A 2 -29.35 25.95 -32.38
C SER A 2 -30.12 24.62 -32.37
N GLU A 3 -30.45 24.21 -31.14
CA GLU A 3 -31.62 23.44 -30.68
C GLU A 3 -31.90 22.02 -31.19
N LEU A 4 -32.02 21.12 -30.20
CA LEU A 4 -33.08 20.11 -29.94
C LEU A 4 -32.43 18.95 -29.15
N ALA A 5 -32.92 18.46 -28.01
CA ALA A 5 -34.09 18.77 -27.21
C ALA A 5 -33.81 18.34 -25.75
N SER A 6 -34.35 19.11 -24.81
CA SER A 6 -34.45 18.77 -23.40
C SER A 6 -35.53 17.72 -23.20
N GLU A 7 -35.19 16.58 -22.59
CA GLU A 7 -36.19 15.70 -21.97
C GLU A 7 -36.02 15.73 -20.45
N SER A 8 -37.11 16.16 -19.83
CA SER A 8 -37.40 16.28 -18.40
C SER A 8 -37.11 14.99 -17.64
N PHE A 9 -36.18 15.07 -16.69
CA PHE A 9 -35.94 14.06 -15.66
C PHE A 9 -37.17 13.97 -14.74
N ASN A 10 -37.98 12.94 -14.94
CA ASN A 10 -38.95 12.48 -13.95
C ASN A 10 -38.20 12.03 -12.69
N ALA A 11 -38.66 12.50 -11.53
CA ALA A 11 -38.17 12.06 -10.22
C ALA A 11 -38.52 10.58 -10.00
N GLU A 12 -37.63 9.69 -10.44
CA GLU A 12 -37.66 8.27 -10.08
C GLU A 12 -37.40 8.11 -8.59
N ARG A 13 -38.22 7.25 -7.96
CA ARG A 13 -38.02 6.69 -6.61
C ARG A 13 -36.55 6.28 -6.39
N PRO A 14 -36.01 6.35 -5.16
CA PRO A 14 -34.61 5.99 -4.92
C PRO A 14 -34.34 4.57 -5.39
N ARG A 15 -33.60 4.44 -6.50
CA ARG A 15 -33.09 3.16 -6.99
C ARG A 15 -32.38 2.48 -5.81
N THR A 16 -32.80 1.27 -5.47
CA THR A 16 -32.11 0.41 -4.52
C THR A 16 -30.63 0.39 -4.90
N ARG A 17 -29.78 0.98 -4.05
CA ARG A 17 -28.35 1.17 -4.33
C ARG A 17 -27.72 -0.21 -4.59
N THR A 18 -27.29 -0.46 -5.82
CA THR A 18 -26.57 -1.69 -6.16
C THR A 18 -25.26 -1.75 -5.38
N PRO A 19 -24.93 -2.90 -4.77
CA PRO A 19 -23.65 -3.06 -4.08
C PRO A 19 -22.49 -2.82 -5.06
N SER A 20 -21.44 -2.15 -4.59
CA SER A 20 -20.26 -1.85 -5.40
C SER A 20 -18.97 -1.97 -4.59
N ALA A 21 -17.87 -2.17 -5.29
CA ALA A 21 -16.51 -2.14 -4.75
C ALA A 21 -15.66 -1.08 -5.47
N LEU A 22 -14.56 -0.68 -4.85
CA LEU A 22 -13.51 0.07 -5.52
C LEU A 22 -12.51 -0.91 -6.13
N LEU A 23 -12.23 -0.77 -7.42
CA LEU A 23 -11.19 -1.51 -8.12
C LEU A 23 -9.98 -0.59 -8.33
N ARG A 24 -8.80 -1.06 -7.96
CA ARG A 24 -7.51 -0.47 -8.26
C ARG A 24 -6.79 -1.37 -9.24
N VAL A 25 -6.17 -0.80 -10.27
CA VAL A 25 -5.47 -1.56 -11.30
C VAL A 25 -4.12 -0.95 -11.58
N ALA A 26 -3.19 -1.79 -12.04
CA ALA A 26 -1.96 -1.33 -12.63
C ALA A 26 -2.25 -0.44 -13.86
N GLY A 27 -1.40 0.56 -14.13
CA GLY A 27 -1.59 1.48 -15.26
C GLY A 27 -1.13 0.90 -16.60
N LEU A 28 -0.28 -0.12 -16.55
CA LEU A 28 0.35 -0.78 -17.68
C LEU A 28 0.01 -2.29 -17.69
N PRO A 29 -0.10 -2.89 -18.88
CA PRO A 29 -0.35 -4.32 -19.05
C PRO A 29 0.87 -5.20 -18.70
N ILE A 30 0.63 -6.38 -18.12
CA ILE A 30 1.69 -7.19 -17.48
C ILE A 30 2.81 -7.62 -18.44
N ARG A 31 2.48 -7.85 -19.72
CA ARG A 31 3.42 -8.36 -20.74
C ARG A 31 4.65 -7.46 -20.93
N LEU A 32 4.50 -6.14 -20.72
CA LEU A 32 5.60 -5.19 -20.93
C LEU A 32 6.75 -5.48 -19.97
N TRP A 33 6.43 -5.87 -18.73
CA TRP A 33 7.44 -6.20 -17.75
C TRP A 33 7.97 -7.63 -17.94
N THR A 34 7.10 -8.61 -18.21
CA THR A 34 7.51 -10.01 -18.36
C THR A 34 8.32 -10.28 -19.64
N ALA A 35 8.25 -9.39 -20.64
CA ALA A 35 9.12 -9.40 -21.82
C ALA A 35 10.63 -9.26 -21.50
N ALA A 36 10.97 -8.78 -20.30
CA ALA A 36 12.35 -8.70 -19.82
C ALA A 36 12.89 -10.04 -19.30
N GLY A 37 12.05 -11.05 -19.08
CA GLY A 37 12.48 -12.39 -18.70
C GLY A 37 12.88 -13.24 -19.91
N ASN A 38 13.77 -14.21 -19.68
CA ASN A 38 14.17 -15.24 -20.64
C ASN A 38 14.07 -16.62 -19.95
N PRO A 39 12.87 -17.24 -19.94
CA PRO A 39 12.63 -18.49 -19.23
C PRO A 39 13.40 -19.68 -19.82
N ASP A 40 13.67 -19.67 -21.13
CA ASP A 40 14.41 -20.74 -21.81
C ASP A 40 15.87 -20.74 -21.33
N LEU A 41 16.53 -19.56 -21.30
CA LEU A 41 17.88 -19.43 -20.78
C LEU A 41 18.00 -19.88 -19.31
N VAL A 42 17.01 -19.58 -18.47
CA VAL A 42 16.98 -20.07 -17.08
C VAL A 42 16.83 -21.58 -17.02
N THR A 43 16.00 -22.15 -17.89
CA THR A 43 15.81 -23.60 -17.98
C THR A 43 17.11 -24.28 -18.39
N ASP A 44 17.77 -23.81 -19.44
CA ASP A 44 19.05 -24.35 -19.90
C ASP A 44 20.15 -24.23 -18.83
N LEU A 45 20.18 -23.12 -18.09
CA LEU A 45 21.12 -22.94 -16.97
C LEU A 45 20.84 -23.92 -15.82
N ARG A 46 19.57 -24.17 -15.49
CA ARG A 46 19.19 -25.15 -14.47
C ARG A 46 19.57 -26.56 -14.89
N GLU A 47 19.35 -26.92 -16.15
CA GLU A 47 19.77 -28.20 -16.69
C GLU A 47 21.29 -28.35 -16.66
N LEU A 48 22.05 -27.31 -17.07
CA LEU A 48 23.52 -27.32 -16.97
C LEU A 48 23.98 -27.51 -15.52
N LEU A 49 23.38 -26.80 -14.55
CA LEU A 49 23.73 -26.92 -13.14
C LEU A 49 23.46 -28.33 -12.59
N ALA A 50 22.32 -28.93 -12.94
CA ALA A 50 22.00 -30.31 -12.57
C ALA A 50 22.97 -31.31 -13.22
N GLU A 51 23.36 -31.08 -14.47
CA GLU A 51 24.34 -31.91 -15.18
C GLU A 51 25.76 -31.78 -14.58
N GLU A 52 26.17 -30.57 -14.20
CA GLU A 52 27.43 -30.29 -13.50
C GLU A 52 27.46 -30.98 -12.12
N GLU A 53 26.35 -30.99 -11.38
CA GLU A 53 26.24 -31.70 -10.11
C GLU A 53 26.33 -33.22 -10.29
N ALA A 54 25.62 -33.77 -11.30
CA ALA A 54 25.68 -35.18 -11.64
C ALA A 54 27.08 -35.63 -12.07
N TYR A 55 27.77 -34.81 -12.88
CA TYR A 55 29.16 -35.05 -13.25
C TYR A 55 30.08 -34.98 -12.03
N ALA A 56 29.93 -33.99 -11.14
CA ALA A 56 30.75 -33.88 -9.95
C ALA A 56 30.57 -35.10 -9.01
N ALA A 57 29.36 -35.63 -8.89
CA ALA A 57 29.10 -36.87 -8.15
C ALA A 57 29.79 -38.08 -8.79
N TYR A 58 29.72 -38.20 -10.12
CA TYR A 58 30.41 -39.26 -10.88
C TYR A 58 31.94 -39.13 -10.82
N ALA A 59 32.48 -37.92 -10.93
CA ALA A 59 33.91 -37.66 -10.83
C ALA A 59 34.46 -38.01 -9.44
N ARG A 60 33.71 -37.74 -8.37
CA ARG A 60 34.08 -38.16 -7.00
C ARG A 60 34.18 -39.67 -6.86
N SER A 61 33.24 -40.45 -7.43
CA SER A 61 33.34 -41.91 -7.38
C SER A 61 34.53 -42.45 -8.17
N LEU A 62 34.87 -41.82 -9.29
CA LEU A 62 36.10 -42.12 -10.03
C LEU A 62 37.35 -41.74 -9.25
N ALA A 63 37.34 -40.63 -8.49
CA ALA A 63 38.47 -40.23 -7.65
C ALA A 63 38.78 -41.26 -6.55
N ASP A 64 37.75 -41.90 -6.00
CA ASP A 64 37.89 -42.98 -5.02
C ASP A 64 38.51 -44.22 -5.69
N TRP A 65 38.04 -44.56 -6.90
CA TRP A 65 38.62 -45.64 -7.70
C TRP A 65 40.09 -45.37 -8.06
N VAL A 66 40.44 -44.19 -8.58
CA VAL A 66 41.83 -43.79 -8.86
C VAL A 66 42.67 -43.85 -7.58
N GLY A 67 42.10 -43.43 -6.45
CA GLY A 67 42.75 -43.49 -5.13
C GLY A 67 43.20 -44.89 -4.73
N ALA A 68 42.45 -45.92 -5.11
CA ALA A 68 42.83 -47.31 -4.86
C ALA A 68 44.01 -47.79 -5.73
N LEU A 69 44.26 -47.14 -6.88
CA LEU A 69 45.35 -47.51 -7.81
C LEU A 69 46.69 -46.86 -7.46
N ILE A 70 46.69 -45.71 -6.78
CA ILE A 70 47.91 -44.92 -6.49
C ILE A 70 49.02 -45.72 -5.76
N PRO A 71 48.74 -46.59 -4.77
CA PRO A 71 49.79 -47.34 -4.08
C PRO A 71 50.62 -48.24 -5.00
N ALA A 72 50.03 -48.75 -6.09
CA ALA A 72 50.68 -49.69 -7.00
C ALA A 72 51.24 -49.04 -8.28
N ALA A 73 51.01 -47.74 -8.50
CA ALA A 73 51.37 -47.06 -9.73
C ALA A 73 52.83 -46.56 -9.75
N GLU A 74 53.44 -46.59 -10.94
CA GLU A 74 54.75 -45.98 -11.21
C GLU A 74 54.63 -44.43 -11.27
N ASP A 75 53.58 -43.91 -11.89
CA ASP A 75 53.33 -42.47 -12.07
C ASP A 75 52.43 -41.87 -10.98
N ARG A 76 52.81 -42.05 -9.72
CA ARG A 76 51.97 -41.65 -8.56
C ARG A 76 51.61 -40.16 -8.54
N ALA A 77 52.52 -39.28 -8.96
CA ALA A 77 52.31 -37.83 -8.92
C ALA A 77 51.18 -37.40 -9.87
N GLU A 78 51.13 -37.94 -11.07
CA GLU A 78 50.10 -37.64 -12.08
C GLU A 78 48.73 -38.17 -11.64
N LEU A 79 48.67 -39.40 -11.11
CA LEU A 79 47.43 -39.96 -10.57
C LEU A 79 46.92 -39.20 -9.34
N LEU A 80 47.79 -38.61 -8.52
CA LEU A 80 47.39 -37.75 -7.40
C LEU A 80 46.76 -36.44 -7.89
N VAL A 81 47.30 -35.83 -8.94
CA VAL A 81 46.71 -34.63 -9.58
C VAL A 81 45.36 -34.97 -10.18
N LEU A 82 45.28 -36.04 -10.98
CA LEU A 82 44.05 -36.51 -11.60
C LEU A 82 42.97 -36.85 -10.57
N ARG A 83 43.33 -37.58 -9.50
CA ARG A 83 42.43 -37.85 -8.38
C ARG A 83 41.95 -36.55 -7.73
N ARG A 84 42.83 -35.58 -7.52
CA ARG A 84 42.46 -34.29 -6.93
C ARG A 84 41.48 -33.54 -7.83
N ASP A 85 41.70 -33.53 -9.14
CA ASP A 85 40.79 -32.88 -10.08
C ASP A 85 39.42 -33.57 -10.14
N LEU A 86 39.40 -34.91 -10.24
CA LEU A 86 38.18 -35.73 -10.14
C LEU A 86 37.42 -35.51 -8.82
N HIS A 87 38.14 -35.50 -7.70
CA HIS A 87 37.54 -35.31 -6.37
C HIS A 87 36.89 -33.92 -6.24
N ASN A 88 37.47 -32.91 -6.89
CA ASN A 88 36.94 -31.55 -6.91
C ASN A 88 35.91 -31.33 -8.05
N GLY A 89 35.54 -32.38 -8.81
CA GLY A 89 34.62 -32.26 -9.96
C GLY A 89 35.14 -31.36 -11.08
N ARG A 90 36.46 -31.18 -11.19
CA ARG A 90 37.08 -30.38 -12.24
C ARG A 90 37.12 -31.16 -13.56
N PRO A 91 37.12 -30.47 -14.71
CA PRO A 91 37.32 -31.12 -16.00
C PRO A 91 38.63 -31.92 -16.00
N VAL A 92 38.60 -33.12 -16.59
CA VAL A 92 39.76 -34.00 -16.69
C VAL A 92 40.08 -34.33 -18.14
N CYS A 93 41.36 -34.38 -18.46
CA CYS A 93 41.87 -34.94 -19.70
C CYS A 93 42.81 -36.09 -19.33
N SER A 94 42.46 -37.31 -19.70
CA SER A 94 43.26 -38.50 -19.42
C SER A 94 43.24 -39.44 -20.62
N ALA A 95 44.38 -40.09 -20.85
CA ALA A 95 44.53 -41.16 -21.83
C ALA A 95 44.05 -42.53 -21.30
N LEU A 96 43.69 -42.62 -20.01
CA LEU A 96 43.18 -43.87 -19.41
C LEU A 96 41.81 -44.23 -20.01
N PRO A 97 41.64 -45.40 -20.64
CA PRO A 97 40.38 -45.82 -21.25
C PRO A 97 39.20 -45.81 -20.26
N GLU A 98 39.45 -46.16 -19.00
CA GLU A 98 38.46 -46.19 -17.92
C GLU A 98 37.89 -44.79 -17.62
N LEU A 99 38.63 -43.73 -17.96
CA LEU A 99 38.23 -42.33 -17.78
C LEU A 99 37.70 -41.69 -19.06
N ALA A 100 37.66 -42.41 -20.19
CA ALA A 100 37.20 -41.86 -21.47
C ALA A 100 35.81 -41.23 -21.39
N ARG A 101 34.90 -41.84 -20.62
CA ARG A 101 33.56 -41.29 -20.35
C ARG A 101 33.61 -39.98 -19.57
N ALA A 102 34.47 -39.89 -18.55
CA ALA A 102 34.61 -38.68 -17.74
C ALA A 102 35.22 -37.53 -18.54
N THR A 103 36.24 -37.83 -19.37
CA THR A 103 36.83 -36.89 -20.30
C THR A 103 35.77 -36.36 -21.27
N ALA A 104 35.07 -37.24 -21.98
CA ALA A 104 34.03 -36.86 -22.95
C ALA A 104 32.91 -36.02 -22.32
N TRP A 105 32.42 -36.42 -21.14
CA TRP A 105 31.38 -35.68 -20.42
C TRP A 105 31.86 -34.29 -19.99
N SER A 106 33.07 -34.19 -19.44
CA SER A 106 33.63 -32.88 -19.03
C SER A 106 33.87 -31.93 -20.21
N THR A 107 34.27 -32.47 -21.37
CA THR A 107 34.39 -31.70 -22.62
C THR A 107 33.01 -31.20 -23.09
N ALA A 108 32.00 -32.07 -23.09
CA ALA A 108 30.63 -31.68 -23.45
C ALA A 108 30.07 -30.58 -22.53
N LEU A 109 30.29 -30.71 -21.21
CA LEU A 109 29.94 -29.67 -20.23
C LEU A 109 30.66 -28.35 -20.50
N GLY A 110 31.95 -28.40 -20.83
CA GLY A 110 32.74 -27.21 -21.17
C GLY A 110 32.19 -26.48 -22.41
N LEU A 111 31.82 -27.22 -23.45
CA LEU A 111 31.21 -26.66 -24.67
C LEU A 111 29.82 -26.07 -24.40
N ARG A 112 28.96 -26.80 -23.66
CA ARG A 112 27.62 -26.31 -23.27
C ARG A 112 27.71 -25.05 -22.41
N ARG A 113 28.68 -25.00 -21.49
CA ARG A 113 28.97 -23.83 -20.66
C ARG A 113 29.33 -22.61 -21.50
N ALA A 114 30.25 -22.77 -22.45
CA ALA A 114 30.66 -21.69 -23.34
C ALA A 114 29.48 -21.16 -24.18
N ALA A 115 28.65 -22.07 -24.72
CA ALA A 115 27.46 -21.69 -25.48
C ALA A 115 26.47 -20.86 -24.64
N LEU A 116 26.22 -21.26 -23.39
CA LEU A 116 25.32 -20.51 -22.49
C LEU A 116 25.91 -19.18 -22.04
N ASP A 117 27.24 -19.08 -21.87
CA ASP A 117 27.88 -17.80 -21.57
C ASP A 117 27.70 -16.82 -22.75
N GLU A 118 27.74 -17.29 -24.00
CA GLU A 118 27.38 -16.47 -25.17
C GLU A 118 25.89 -16.07 -25.17
N ASP A 119 24.97 -16.97 -24.82
CA ASP A 119 23.54 -16.66 -24.71
C ASP A 119 23.27 -15.60 -23.63
N ILE A 120 23.99 -15.65 -22.50
CA ILE A 120 23.92 -14.61 -21.46
C ILE A 120 24.38 -13.26 -22.02
N GLU A 121 25.44 -13.21 -22.83
CA GLU A 121 25.87 -11.95 -23.45
C GLU A 121 24.86 -11.44 -24.49
N ARG A 122 24.29 -12.33 -25.32
CA ARG A 122 23.20 -11.99 -26.25
C ARG A 122 22.00 -11.39 -25.52
N GLU A 123 21.57 -12.05 -24.44
CA GLU A 123 20.46 -11.59 -23.61
C GLU A 123 20.79 -10.25 -22.91
N ARG A 124 22.04 -10.06 -22.48
CA ARG A 124 22.49 -8.80 -21.90
C ARG A 124 22.40 -7.67 -22.90
N GLU A 125 22.79 -7.91 -24.16
CA GLU A 125 22.67 -6.92 -25.24
C GLU A 125 21.20 -6.60 -25.53
N ARG A 126 20.34 -7.64 -25.64
CA ARG A 126 18.90 -7.48 -25.82
C ARG A 126 18.29 -6.54 -24.79
N LEU A 127 18.64 -6.73 -23.51
CA LEU A 127 18.08 -5.96 -22.39
C LEU A 127 18.54 -4.50 -22.32
N ARG A 128 19.66 -4.12 -22.96
CA ARG A 128 20.15 -2.73 -22.89
C ARG A 128 19.15 -1.75 -23.50
N GLY A 129 18.61 -2.07 -24.68
CA GLY A 129 17.63 -1.26 -25.40
C GLY A 129 16.17 -1.72 -25.26
N LEU A 130 15.90 -2.87 -24.65
CA LEU A 130 14.54 -3.42 -24.53
C LEU A 130 13.55 -2.44 -23.87
N PRO A 131 13.83 -1.82 -22.71
CA PRO A 131 12.87 -0.93 -22.05
C PRO A 131 12.41 0.23 -22.94
N TRP A 132 13.30 0.71 -23.81
CA TRP A 132 12.98 1.75 -24.79
C TRP A 132 12.12 1.23 -25.94
N ARG A 133 12.40 0.02 -26.45
CA ARG A 133 11.57 -0.63 -27.49
C ARG A 133 10.16 -0.94 -27.00
N LEU A 134 9.96 -1.05 -25.69
CA LEU A 134 8.66 -1.23 -25.06
C LEU A 134 7.89 0.09 -24.86
N VAL A 135 8.49 1.24 -25.18
CA VAL A 135 7.81 2.53 -25.07
C VAL A 135 6.79 2.67 -26.20
N ASP A 136 5.52 2.55 -25.82
CA ASP A 136 4.37 2.95 -26.63
C ASP A 136 3.76 4.25 -26.07
N GLU A 137 2.62 4.67 -26.62
CA GLU A 137 1.89 5.85 -26.12
C GLU A 137 1.50 5.71 -24.63
N THR A 138 1.16 4.49 -24.18
CA THR A 138 0.75 4.23 -22.79
C THR A 138 1.93 4.40 -21.83
N VAL A 139 3.09 3.85 -22.17
CA VAL A 139 4.33 4.02 -21.38
C VAL A 139 4.81 5.47 -21.42
N ALA A 140 4.75 6.13 -22.58
CA ALA A 140 5.09 7.54 -22.73
C ALA A 140 4.22 8.43 -21.84
N ARG A 141 2.91 8.14 -21.77
CA ARG A 141 1.99 8.83 -20.85
C ARG A 141 2.25 8.48 -19.38
N ALA A 142 2.66 7.25 -19.09
CA ALA A 142 2.93 6.78 -17.74
C ALA A 142 4.16 7.43 -17.08
N VAL A 143 5.20 7.68 -17.87
CA VAL A 143 6.49 8.24 -17.41
C VAL A 143 7.09 9.24 -18.41
N PRO A 144 6.38 10.35 -18.70
CA PRO A 144 6.71 11.25 -19.81
C PRO A 144 8.10 11.89 -19.67
N GLU A 145 8.46 12.34 -18.46
CA GLU A 145 9.78 12.96 -18.21
C GLU A 145 10.93 11.99 -18.47
N LEU A 146 10.76 10.71 -18.12
CA LEU A 146 11.79 9.69 -18.29
C LEU A 146 11.93 9.30 -19.76
N VAL A 147 10.81 9.16 -20.47
CA VAL A 147 10.81 8.89 -21.92
C VAL A 147 11.45 10.06 -22.67
N ALA A 148 11.11 11.31 -22.31
CA ALA A 148 11.74 12.49 -22.90
C ALA A 148 13.26 12.57 -22.61
N ASP A 149 13.71 12.21 -21.40
CA ASP A 149 15.15 12.16 -21.08
C ASP A 149 15.89 11.09 -21.89
N VAL A 150 15.33 9.89 -22.01
CA VAL A 150 15.95 8.81 -22.80
C VAL A 150 15.95 9.17 -24.29
N GLY A 151 14.85 9.71 -24.82
CA GLY A 151 14.77 10.17 -26.21
C GLY A 151 15.83 11.22 -26.54
N ARG A 152 15.93 12.30 -25.74
CA ARG A 152 16.95 13.34 -25.94
C ARG A 152 18.39 12.80 -25.95
N ARG A 153 18.68 11.77 -25.16
CA ARG A 153 20.01 11.14 -25.09
C ARG A 153 20.32 10.34 -26.35
N LEU A 154 19.33 9.61 -26.86
CA LEU A 154 19.43 8.88 -28.11
C LEU A 154 19.61 9.83 -29.29
N ASP A 155 18.85 10.93 -29.32
CA ASP A 155 18.98 11.97 -30.34
C ASP A 155 20.38 12.63 -30.30
N ALA A 156 20.99 12.70 -29.11
CA ALA A 156 22.37 13.16 -28.93
C ALA A 156 23.44 12.10 -29.25
N GLY A 157 23.06 10.92 -29.73
CA GLY A 157 23.96 9.83 -30.10
C GLY A 157 24.56 9.07 -28.91
N GLU A 158 23.97 9.13 -27.71
CA GLU A 158 24.42 8.29 -26.58
C GLU A 158 24.19 6.80 -26.89
N ASP A 159 25.22 5.97 -26.69
CA ASP A 159 25.15 4.52 -26.86
C ASP A 159 24.57 3.81 -25.62
N TRP A 160 23.84 2.71 -25.84
CA TRP A 160 23.26 1.87 -24.80
C TRP A 160 24.32 1.18 -23.93
N GLY A 161 25.54 0.98 -24.45
CA GLY A 161 26.70 0.54 -23.67
C GLY A 161 27.18 1.60 -22.66
N GLY A 162 26.84 2.88 -22.89
CA GLY A 162 27.16 4.01 -22.02
C GLY A 162 26.53 3.90 -20.64
N LYS A 163 27.30 4.27 -19.60
CA LYS A 163 26.86 4.20 -18.19
C LYS A 163 25.54 4.93 -17.93
N ARG A 164 25.38 6.14 -18.48
CA ARG A 164 24.21 7.00 -18.25
C ARG A 164 22.94 6.42 -18.85
N LEU A 165 22.98 6.09 -20.14
CA LEU A 165 21.82 5.56 -20.85
C LEU A 165 21.41 4.18 -20.28
N ARG A 166 22.38 3.32 -19.93
CA ARG A 166 22.10 2.06 -19.21
C ARG A 166 21.37 2.29 -17.88
N GLN A 167 21.82 3.23 -17.05
CA GLN A 167 21.15 3.54 -15.77
C GLN A 167 19.71 4.04 -15.98
N ARG A 168 19.47 4.84 -17.02
CA ARG A 168 18.13 5.33 -17.37
C ARG A 168 17.24 4.23 -17.93
N SER A 169 17.77 3.35 -18.78
CA SER A 169 17.06 2.16 -19.30
C SER A 169 16.63 1.23 -18.16
N GLU A 170 17.53 0.93 -17.22
CA GLU A 170 17.20 0.14 -16.03
C GLU A 170 16.16 0.84 -15.14
N TYR A 171 16.21 2.17 -15.02
CA TYR A 171 15.18 2.91 -14.31
C TYR A 171 13.82 2.86 -15.02
N LEU A 172 13.81 2.94 -16.35
CA LEU A 172 12.60 2.80 -17.15
C LEU A 172 11.98 1.41 -16.95
N LEU A 173 12.79 0.35 -16.96
CA LEU A 173 12.33 -1.01 -16.65
C LEU A 173 11.71 -1.09 -15.24
N ARG A 174 12.30 -0.46 -14.23
CA ARG A 174 11.71 -0.41 -12.87
C ARG A 174 10.36 0.32 -12.85
N MET A 175 10.21 1.37 -13.66
CA MET A 175 8.95 2.10 -13.75
C MET A 175 7.88 1.29 -14.48
N ILE A 176 8.25 0.57 -15.55
CA ILE A 176 7.37 -0.41 -16.23
C ILE A 176 6.96 -1.52 -15.24
N ALA A 177 7.91 -2.13 -14.54
CA ALA A 177 7.63 -3.16 -13.53
C ALA A 177 6.67 -2.67 -12.44
N ARG A 178 6.84 -1.43 -11.96
CA ARG A 178 5.89 -0.80 -11.05
C ARG A 178 4.52 -0.63 -11.69
N GLY A 179 4.47 -0.06 -12.88
CA GLY A 179 3.23 0.28 -13.59
C GLY A 179 2.43 -0.94 -14.01
N THR A 180 3.04 -2.13 -14.04
CA THR A 180 2.43 -3.40 -14.42
C THR A 180 2.02 -4.28 -13.23
N ALA A 181 2.83 -4.31 -12.17
CA ALA A 181 2.59 -5.22 -11.04
C ALA A 181 2.00 -4.56 -9.79
N LYS A 182 1.97 -3.21 -9.70
CA LYS A 182 1.50 -2.51 -8.50
C LYS A 182 0.24 -1.69 -8.73
N PRO A 183 -0.94 -2.16 -8.27
CA PRO A 183 -2.20 -1.41 -8.41
C PRO A 183 -2.33 -0.22 -7.43
N THR A 184 -1.34 0.04 -6.56
CA THR A 184 -1.39 1.18 -5.63
C THR A 184 -1.33 2.51 -6.39
N PRO A 185 -2.38 3.37 -6.29
CA PRO A 185 -2.51 4.61 -7.08
C PRO A 185 -1.26 5.50 -7.02
N ARG A 186 -0.73 5.89 -8.19
CA ARG A 186 0.40 6.82 -8.33
C ARG A 186 0.46 7.35 -9.77
N GLY A 187 -0.14 8.52 -10.01
CA GLY A 187 -0.18 9.10 -11.35
C GLY A 187 -0.77 8.09 -12.36
N TRP A 188 -0.17 8.05 -13.54
CA TRP A 188 -0.51 7.15 -14.63
C TRP A 188 -0.02 5.69 -14.45
N LEU A 189 0.62 5.35 -13.34
CA LEU A 189 1.15 3.99 -13.11
C LEU A 189 0.14 3.06 -12.44
N ALA A 190 -0.97 3.59 -11.94
CA ALA A 190 -2.04 2.82 -11.31
C ALA A 190 -3.33 3.63 -11.28
N HIS A 191 -4.44 3.01 -11.66
CA HIS A 191 -5.72 3.66 -11.90
C HIS A 191 -6.80 3.11 -10.97
N VAL A 192 -7.94 3.80 -10.90
CA VAL A 192 -9.06 3.47 -10.02
C VAL A 192 -10.36 3.38 -10.81
N GLY A 193 -11.22 2.40 -10.52
CA GLY A 193 -12.54 2.27 -11.12
C GLY A 193 -13.57 1.90 -10.07
N ARG A 194 -14.82 2.27 -10.31
CA ARG A 194 -15.96 1.72 -9.57
C ARG A 194 -16.41 0.45 -10.29
N VAL A 195 -16.67 -0.61 -9.54
CA VAL A 195 -17.20 -1.87 -10.09
C VAL A 195 -18.43 -2.29 -9.30
N GLU A 196 -19.47 -2.70 -10.02
CA GLU A 196 -20.69 -3.22 -9.42
C GLU A 196 -20.50 -4.67 -8.96
N VAL A 197 -21.35 -5.13 -8.04
CA VAL A 197 -21.42 -6.54 -7.63
C VAL A 197 -22.74 -7.10 -8.13
N ALA A 198 -22.70 -8.21 -8.85
CA ALA A 198 -23.90 -8.84 -9.42
C ALA A 198 -23.73 -10.37 -9.53
N GLU A 199 -24.83 -11.03 -9.89
CA GLU A 199 -24.86 -12.46 -10.24
C GLU A 199 -24.25 -12.67 -11.64
N THR A 200 -22.93 -12.47 -11.77
CA THR A 200 -22.19 -12.68 -13.03
C THR A 200 -21.23 -13.84 -12.92
N ALA A 201 -21.01 -14.52 -14.06
CA ALA A 201 -20.07 -15.64 -14.15
C ALA A 201 -18.64 -15.23 -14.56
N SER A 202 -18.43 -13.98 -15.02
CA SER A 202 -17.13 -13.51 -15.54
C SER A 202 -16.56 -12.33 -14.76
N TRP A 203 -15.23 -12.21 -14.79
CA TRP A 203 -14.52 -11.06 -14.23
C TRP A 203 -14.74 -9.80 -15.08
N PRO A 204 -14.78 -8.61 -14.45
CA PRO A 204 -14.95 -7.35 -15.15
C PRO A 204 -13.75 -6.99 -16.03
N VAL A 205 -14.03 -6.22 -17.08
CA VAL A 205 -13.04 -5.69 -18.03
C VAL A 205 -12.77 -4.21 -17.75
N VAL A 206 -11.50 -3.84 -17.75
CA VAL A 206 -11.04 -2.47 -17.47
C VAL A 206 -10.95 -1.67 -18.77
N GLY A 207 -11.81 -0.67 -18.90
CA GLY A 207 -12.00 0.12 -20.12
C GLY A 207 -11.18 1.40 -20.20
N GLU A 208 -11.74 2.36 -20.92
CA GLU A 208 -11.20 3.71 -21.12
C GLU A 208 -10.91 4.43 -19.80
N CYS A 209 -9.99 5.39 -19.86
CA CYS A 209 -9.62 6.19 -18.70
C CYS A 209 -9.90 7.69 -18.88
N SER A 210 -10.22 8.34 -17.78
CA SER A 210 -10.19 9.79 -17.62
C SER A 210 -9.21 10.14 -16.51
N ALA A 211 -8.51 11.27 -16.61
CA ALA A 211 -7.53 11.66 -15.61
C ALA A 211 -7.92 13.00 -15.00
N GLN A 212 -7.92 13.06 -13.67
CA GLN A 212 -8.14 14.29 -12.93
C GLN A 212 -6.78 14.80 -12.46
N TRP A 213 -6.46 16.01 -12.87
CA TRP A 213 -5.34 16.77 -12.37
C TRP A 213 -5.74 17.61 -11.14
N VAL A 214 -4.78 17.79 -10.24
CA VAL A 214 -4.88 18.66 -9.07
C VAL A 214 -3.57 19.39 -8.85
N SER A 215 -3.66 20.71 -8.63
CA SER A 215 -2.50 21.53 -8.27
C SER A 215 -1.89 21.10 -6.93
N ASN A 216 -0.59 21.30 -6.77
CA ASN A 216 0.11 20.89 -5.56
C ASN A 216 -0.16 21.90 -4.42
N VAL A 217 -0.98 21.51 -3.43
CA VAL A 217 -1.39 22.41 -2.33
C VAL A 217 -0.18 23.02 -1.60
N ASN A 218 0.89 22.26 -1.37
CA ASN A 218 2.08 22.78 -0.70
C ASN A 218 2.82 23.82 -1.56
N ALA A 219 2.91 23.58 -2.87
CA ALA A 219 3.48 24.55 -3.80
C ALA A 219 2.61 25.81 -3.89
N ASP A 220 1.29 25.65 -3.99
CA ASP A 220 0.33 26.74 -4.06
C ASP A 220 0.39 27.61 -2.78
N ARG A 221 0.49 26.99 -1.59
CA ARG A 221 0.65 27.72 -0.31
C ARG A 221 1.96 28.52 -0.26
N ARG A 222 3.06 27.97 -0.75
CA ARG A 222 4.35 28.69 -0.79
C ARG A 222 4.36 29.86 -1.77
N GLN A 223 3.50 29.82 -2.79
CA GLN A 223 3.32 30.88 -3.78
C GLN A 223 2.18 31.84 -3.43
N ALA A 224 1.44 31.57 -2.36
CA ALA A 224 0.34 32.41 -1.89
C ALA A 224 0.85 33.78 -1.41
N THR A 225 0.10 34.83 -1.73
CA THR A 225 0.40 36.19 -1.26
C THR A 225 -0.78 36.73 -0.46
N LEU A 226 -0.55 37.81 0.30
CA LEU A 226 -1.63 38.49 1.02
C LEU A 226 -2.70 39.08 0.10
N ALA A 227 -2.42 39.31 -1.18
CA ALA A 227 -3.34 39.94 -2.12
C ALA A 227 -4.39 38.98 -2.70
N ASP A 228 -4.15 37.67 -2.65
CA ASP A 228 -4.93 36.67 -3.37
C ASP A 228 -5.02 35.33 -2.64
N GLY A 229 -4.85 35.37 -1.32
CA GLY A 229 -4.86 34.21 -0.46
C GLY A 229 -5.79 34.40 0.73
N THR A 230 -6.18 33.27 1.32
CA THR A 230 -6.78 33.25 2.66
C THR A 230 -5.70 33.08 3.71
N ILE A 231 -6.02 33.46 4.95
CA ILE A 231 -5.09 33.40 6.08
C ILE A 231 -5.70 32.60 7.23
N THR A 232 -4.85 31.82 7.89
CA THR A 232 -5.21 30.97 9.04
C THR A 232 -4.12 31.02 10.12
N MET A 233 -4.47 30.68 11.36
CA MET A 233 -3.46 30.32 12.37
C MET A 233 -2.78 29.01 11.99
N ASN A 234 -1.48 28.89 12.29
CA ASN A 234 -0.83 27.58 12.26
C ASN A 234 -1.55 26.62 13.22
N GLY A 235 -1.97 25.47 12.70
CA GLY A 235 -2.78 24.50 13.45
C GLY A 235 -2.11 23.96 14.72
N LEU A 236 -0.77 23.90 14.76
CA LEU A 236 -0.02 23.43 15.93
C LEU A 236 0.63 24.61 16.67
N THR A 237 -0.23 25.35 17.38
CA THR A 237 0.13 26.54 18.16
C THR A 237 -0.33 26.39 19.60
N TRP A 238 0.47 26.85 20.56
CA TRP A 238 0.15 26.85 22.00
C TRP A 238 0.65 28.13 22.68
N VAL A 239 0.09 28.40 23.86
CA VAL A 239 0.45 29.55 24.68
C VAL A 239 1.32 29.06 25.84
N ASP A 240 2.44 29.72 26.05
CA ASP A 240 3.32 29.50 27.21
C ASP A 240 3.57 30.85 27.88
N GLY A 241 2.81 31.16 28.94
CA GLY A 241 2.86 32.45 29.63
C GLY A 241 2.62 33.65 28.69
N ASP A 242 3.62 34.53 28.59
CA ASP A 242 3.61 35.71 27.73
C ASP A 242 4.04 35.43 26.28
N ARG A 243 4.24 34.16 25.93
CA ARG A 243 4.70 33.71 24.61
C ARG A 243 3.64 32.91 23.87
N LEU A 244 3.66 33.07 22.55
CA LEU A 244 2.97 32.20 21.60
C LEU A 244 4.04 31.34 20.92
N ARG A 245 3.85 30.02 20.99
CA ARG A 245 4.73 29.05 20.33
C ARG A 245 3.98 28.33 19.23
N CYS A 246 4.64 28.06 18.11
CA CYS A 246 4.10 27.18 17.08
C CYS A 246 5.19 26.28 16.51
N TRP A 247 4.79 25.15 15.91
CA TRP A 247 5.68 24.37 15.08
C TRP A 247 5.69 24.92 13.64
N SER A 248 6.84 25.46 13.22
CA SER A 248 7.05 26.00 11.88
C SER A 248 8.04 25.13 11.11
N THR A 249 7.54 24.43 10.09
CA THR A 249 8.24 23.52 9.16
C THR A 249 9.09 22.44 9.84
N THR A 250 10.19 22.82 10.48
CA THR A 250 11.19 21.95 11.12
C THR A 250 11.53 22.30 12.57
N ARG A 251 10.99 23.39 13.13
CA ARG A 251 11.35 23.88 14.46
C ARG A 251 10.20 24.54 15.20
N VAL A 252 10.34 24.68 16.52
CA VAL A 252 9.47 25.56 17.32
C VAL A 252 9.88 27.01 17.08
N VAL A 253 8.90 27.87 16.81
CA VAL A 253 9.05 29.33 16.74
C VAL A 253 8.31 29.94 17.91
N GLU A 254 8.94 30.94 18.54
CA GLU A 254 8.38 31.65 19.69
C GLU A 254 8.30 33.14 19.39
N VAL A 255 7.15 33.75 19.71
CA VAL A 255 6.94 35.20 19.64
C VAL A 255 6.32 35.70 20.93
N ARG A 256 6.65 36.95 21.31
CA ARG A 256 6.00 37.62 22.43
C ARG A 256 4.54 37.91 22.08
N ARG A 257 3.63 37.62 23.02
CA ARG A 257 2.22 37.99 22.89
C ARG A 257 2.07 39.49 23.04
N THR A 258 1.38 40.09 22.06
CA THR A 258 0.98 41.49 22.07
C THR A 258 -0.55 41.56 21.93
N PRO A 259 -1.19 42.66 22.34
CA PRO A 259 -2.64 42.82 22.16
C PRO A 259 -3.09 42.63 20.70
N LEU A 260 -2.28 43.10 19.74
CA LEU A 260 -2.56 42.90 18.30
C LEU A 260 -2.48 41.42 17.90
N LEU A 261 -1.45 40.69 18.36
CA LEU A 261 -1.33 39.26 18.06
C LEU A 261 -2.47 38.45 18.68
N ASP A 262 -2.88 38.78 19.91
CA ASP A 262 -4.02 38.15 20.55
C ASP A 262 -5.34 38.47 19.81
N ALA A 263 -5.51 39.70 19.31
CA ALA A 263 -6.66 40.07 18.49
C ALA A 263 -6.70 39.28 17.16
N ILE A 264 -5.57 39.15 16.47
CA ILE A 264 -5.44 38.32 15.25
C ILE A 264 -5.79 36.87 15.56
N ARG A 265 -5.22 36.29 16.62
CA ARG A 265 -5.50 34.91 17.02
C ARG A 265 -6.99 34.69 17.32
N ASN A 266 -7.62 35.66 17.98
CA ASN A 266 -9.04 35.56 18.32
C ASN A 266 -9.94 35.64 17.08
N VAL A 267 -9.61 36.49 16.10
CA VAL A 267 -10.35 36.53 14.83
C VAL A 267 -10.16 35.23 14.06
N LEU A 268 -8.93 34.72 13.97
CA LEU A 268 -8.60 33.49 13.25
C LEU A 268 -8.92 32.20 14.02
N ALA A 269 -9.56 32.28 15.18
CA ALA A 269 -9.83 31.12 16.04
C ALA A 269 -10.83 30.14 15.39
N ASP A 270 -11.72 30.66 14.54
CA ASP A 270 -12.79 29.90 13.88
C ASP A 270 -12.40 29.41 12.48
N GLY A 271 -11.15 29.65 12.05
CA GLY A 271 -10.55 29.01 10.87
C GLY A 271 -10.01 29.99 9.84
N VAL A 272 -10.45 29.81 8.59
CA VAL A 272 -9.94 30.53 7.42
C VAL A 272 -10.64 31.88 7.24
N HIS A 273 -9.86 32.93 6.95
CA HIS A 273 -10.38 34.27 6.69
C HIS A 273 -9.79 34.86 5.41
N ASP A 274 -10.58 35.71 4.76
CA ASP A 274 -10.07 36.60 3.73
C ASP A 274 -9.14 37.65 4.35
N VAL A 275 -8.00 37.92 3.71
CA VAL A 275 -6.99 38.84 4.24
C VAL A 275 -7.53 40.28 4.30
N ASP A 276 -8.27 40.73 3.29
CA ASP A 276 -8.81 42.08 3.25
C ASP A 276 -9.96 42.26 4.24
N GLU A 277 -10.77 41.22 4.48
CA GLU A 277 -11.74 41.21 5.57
C GLU A 277 -11.07 41.31 6.95
N LEU A 278 -10.02 40.50 7.19
CA LEU A 278 -9.24 40.56 8.42
C LEU A 278 -8.65 41.95 8.66
N VAL A 279 -8.06 42.54 7.61
CA VAL A 279 -7.46 43.87 7.68
C VAL A 279 -8.51 44.94 7.97
N ARG A 280 -9.63 44.94 7.26
CA ARG A 280 -10.75 45.87 7.51
C ARG A 280 -11.30 45.75 8.93
N ARG A 281 -11.33 44.53 9.49
CA ARG A 281 -11.87 44.28 10.84
C ARG A 281 -10.93 44.75 11.95
N LEU A 282 -9.62 44.55 11.79
CA LEU A 282 -8.63 44.80 12.85
C LEU A 282 -7.96 46.18 12.76
N ALA A 283 -7.82 46.74 11.56
CA ALA A 283 -7.13 48.00 11.34
C ALA A 283 -7.66 48.73 10.09
N PRO A 284 -8.92 49.23 10.11
CA PRO A 284 -9.52 49.89 8.94
C PRO A 284 -8.72 51.10 8.44
N ASP A 285 -8.09 51.85 9.34
CA ASP A 285 -7.33 53.08 9.01
C ASP A 285 -5.81 52.86 8.88
N ALA A 286 -5.31 51.64 9.13
CA ALA A 286 -3.88 51.32 9.17
C ALA A 286 -3.56 50.00 8.45
N GLY A 287 -4.27 49.73 7.35
CA GLY A 287 -4.23 48.45 6.67
C GLY A 287 -2.83 48.02 6.20
N ASP A 288 -2.00 48.97 5.73
CA ASP A 288 -0.65 48.66 5.24
C ASP A 288 0.30 48.20 6.36
N VAL A 289 0.18 48.80 7.55
CA VAL A 289 0.95 48.39 8.72
C VAL A 289 0.55 46.98 9.16
N LEU A 290 -0.76 46.70 9.20
CA LEU A 290 -1.25 45.36 9.52
C LEU A 290 -0.82 44.33 8.48
N ARG A 291 -0.87 44.64 7.18
CA ARG A 291 -0.36 43.75 6.13
C ARG A 291 1.14 43.47 6.29
N GLY A 292 1.95 44.49 6.60
CA GLY A 292 3.37 44.31 6.91
C GLY A 292 3.60 43.39 8.12
N PHE A 293 2.78 43.54 9.17
CA PHE A 293 2.83 42.67 10.34
C PHE A 293 2.39 41.23 10.03
N LEU A 294 1.31 41.05 9.27
CA LEU A 294 0.86 39.73 8.82
C LEU A 294 1.92 39.06 7.95
N GLN A 295 2.56 39.78 7.04
CA GLN A 295 3.66 39.26 6.22
C GLN A 295 4.83 38.78 7.08
N HIS A 296 5.15 39.50 8.15
CA HIS A 296 6.16 39.06 9.11
C HIS A 296 5.74 37.77 9.83
N LEU A 297 4.49 37.67 10.30
CA LEU A 297 3.97 36.45 10.93
C LEU A 297 3.94 35.26 9.98
N VAL A 298 3.65 35.47 8.69
CA VAL A 298 3.76 34.45 7.63
C VAL A 298 5.20 33.98 7.50
N GLY A 299 6.16 34.92 7.45
CA GLY A 299 7.60 34.59 7.38
C GLY A 299 8.11 33.79 8.58
N LEU A 300 7.50 33.96 9.75
CA LEU A 300 7.77 33.17 10.94
C LEU A 300 7.06 31.80 10.95
N GLY A 301 5.96 31.66 10.19
CA GLY A 301 5.09 30.48 10.18
C GLY A 301 4.08 30.43 11.34
N ILE A 302 3.79 31.57 11.97
CA ILE A 302 2.75 31.72 13.01
C ILE A 302 1.36 31.67 12.39
N VAL A 303 1.22 32.31 11.22
CA VAL A 303 0.03 32.25 10.36
C VAL A 303 0.43 31.63 9.02
N GLN A 304 -0.55 31.05 8.33
CA GLN A 304 -0.34 30.38 7.05
C GLN A 304 -1.26 30.99 6.00
N LEU A 305 -0.70 31.24 4.82
CA LEU A 305 -1.46 31.62 3.64
C LEU A 305 -1.86 30.36 2.88
N SER A 306 -3.05 30.40 2.29
CA SER A 306 -3.52 29.34 1.41
C SER A 306 -4.33 29.87 0.24
N ARG A 307 -4.48 28.99 -0.76
CA ARG A 307 -5.37 29.18 -1.91
C ARG A 307 -6.14 27.88 -2.14
N PRO A 308 -7.40 27.96 -2.59
CA PRO A 308 -8.13 26.77 -2.99
C PRO A 308 -7.36 25.98 -4.06
N PRO A 309 -7.28 24.64 -3.95
CA PRO A 309 -6.63 23.83 -4.96
C PRO A 309 -7.37 23.92 -6.29
N ARG A 310 -6.61 23.94 -7.38
CA ARG A 310 -7.16 23.87 -8.74
C ARG A 310 -7.32 22.43 -9.15
N THR A 311 -8.46 22.10 -9.74
CA THR A 311 -8.74 20.78 -10.31
C THR A 311 -9.10 20.91 -11.78
N SER A 312 -8.69 19.96 -12.59
CA SER A 312 -8.99 19.95 -14.03
C SER A 312 -9.08 18.52 -14.56
N TRP A 313 -10.01 18.27 -15.46
CA TRP A 313 -10.05 17.04 -16.26
C TRP A 313 -9.16 17.14 -17.52
N ASN A 314 -8.66 18.34 -17.83
CA ASN A 314 -7.58 18.57 -18.78
C ASN A 314 -6.25 18.53 -18.03
N VAL A 315 -5.41 17.53 -18.31
CA VAL A 315 -4.18 17.27 -17.56
C VAL A 315 -3.02 18.14 -18.08
N PRO A 316 -2.50 19.11 -17.31
CA PRO A 316 -1.27 19.82 -17.64
C PRO A 316 -0.04 18.94 -17.36
N LEU A 317 1.15 19.43 -17.71
CA LEU A 317 2.42 18.69 -17.55
C LEU A 317 2.92 18.64 -16.09
N ASP A 318 2.50 19.56 -15.21
CA ASP A 318 2.91 19.65 -13.81
C ASP A 318 1.81 19.15 -12.86
N GLY A 319 2.11 18.91 -11.58
CA GLY A 319 1.12 18.56 -10.53
C GLY A 319 0.78 17.07 -10.37
N PHE A 320 -0.34 16.79 -9.69
CA PHE A 320 -0.74 15.42 -9.35
C PHE A 320 -1.89 14.93 -10.24
N VAL A 321 -1.80 13.66 -10.64
CA VAL A 321 -2.82 13.01 -11.46
C VAL A 321 -3.38 11.80 -10.71
N ASP A 322 -4.70 11.70 -10.67
CA ASP A 322 -5.43 10.48 -10.35
C ASP A 322 -6.16 10.02 -11.63
N VAL A 323 -5.98 8.76 -12.02
CA VAL A 323 -6.55 8.21 -13.25
C VAL A 323 -7.72 7.28 -12.90
N TYR A 324 -8.85 7.51 -13.54
CA TYR A 324 -10.11 6.82 -13.35
C TYR A 324 -10.42 5.95 -14.57
N ARG A 325 -10.92 4.73 -14.35
CA ARG A 325 -11.25 3.75 -15.38
C ARG A 325 -12.75 3.48 -15.38
N ARG A 326 -13.34 3.43 -16.57
CA ARG A 326 -14.64 2.79 -16.75
C ARG A 326 -14.45 1.28 -16.61
N VAL A 327 -15.28 0.64 -15.80
CA VAL A 327 -15.26 -0.83 -15.62
C VAL A 327 -16.52 -1.40 -16.26
N GLN A 328 -16.36 -2.39 -17.12
CA GLN A 328 -17.45 -3.10 -17.79
C GLN A 328 -17.67 -4.46 -17.13
N GLY A 329 -18.94 -4.82 -16.90
CA GLY A 329 -19.30 -6.00 -16.13
C GLY A 329 -19.28 -5.75 -14.61
N ALA A 330 -19.53 -6.81 -13.86
CA ALA A 330 -19.64 -6.77 -12.40
C ALA A 330 -18.78 -7.86 -11.77
N LEU A 331 -18.42 -7.67 -10.50
CA LEU A 331 -17.81 -8.70 -9.68
C LEU A 331 -18.83 -9.78 -9.34
N PRO A 332 -18.45 -11.08 -9.40
CA PRO A 332 -19.31 -12.16 -8.94
C PRO A 332 -19.67 -12.02 -7.46
N VAL A 333 -20.95 -12.00 -7.14
CA VAL A 333 -21.45 -11.89 -5.76
C VAL A 333 -20.90 -12.99 -4.84
N ASP A 334 -20.75 -14.22 -5.35
CA ASP A 334 -20.21 -15.36 -4.59
C ASP A 334 -18.74 -15.16 -4.22
N PHE A 335 -17.95 -14.52 -5.09
CA PHE A 335 -16.57 -14.17 -4.78
C PHE A 335 -16.52 -13.16 -3.64
N VAL A 336 -17.37 -12.12 -3.68
CA VAL A 336 -17.42 -11.08 -2.66
C VAL A 336 -17.89 -11.63 -1.33
N ALA A 337 -18.96 -12.46 -1.32
CA ALA A 337 -19.49 -13.09 -0.12
C ALA A 337 -18.45 -13.99 0.54
N ARG A 338 -17.85 -14.93 -0.22
CA ARG A 338 -16.83 -15.84 0.27
C ARG A 338 -15.59 -15.11 0.79
N THR A 339 -15.09 -14.12 0.04
CA THR A 339 -13.92 -13.34 0.47
C THR A 339 -14.21 -12.55 1.73
N SER A 340 -15.43 -12.02 1.88
CA SER A 340 -15.86 -11.32 3.09
C SER A 340 -15.90 -12.28 4.29
N GLU A 341 -16.50 -13.46 4.14
CA GLU A 341 -16.54 -14.49 5.19
C GLU A 341 -15.13 -14.93 5.64
N LEU A 342 -14.22 -15.17 4.69
CA LEU A 342 -12.83 -15.51 4.99
C LEU A 342 -12.06 -14.35 5.63
N ALA A 343 -12.35 -13.11 5.26
CA ALA A 343 -11.76 -11.93 5.89
C ALA A 343 -12.23 -11.79 7.36
N LEU A 344 -13.47 -12.16 7.68
CA LEU A 344 -13.95 -12.23 9.07
C LEU A 344 -13.21 -13.31 9.87
N GLN A 345 -12.86 -14.45 9.26
CA GLN A 345 -11.99 -15.44 9.90
C GLN A 345 -10.58 -14.88 10.13
N ALA A 346 -10.02 -14.16 9.16
CA ALA A 346 -8.70 -13.53 9.31
C ALA A 346 -8.68 -12.48 10.44
N LEU A 347 -9.78 -11.74 10.67
CA LEU A 347 -9.89 -10.79 11.77
C LEU A 347 -9.75 -11.41 13.16
N ARG A 348 -10.01 -12.72 13.31
CA ARG A 348 -9.77 -13.45 14.56
C ARG A 348 -8.28 -13.41 14.96
N LEU A 349 -7.38 -13.28 13.99
CA LEU A 349 -5.94 -13.20 14.23
C LEU A 349 -5.48 -11.84 14.77
N ALA A 350 -6.32 -10.80 14.76
CA ALA A 350 -5.94 -9.45 15.20
C ALA A 350 -5.43 -9.41 16.64
N ASP A 351 -5.87 -10.34 17.50
CA ASP A 351 -5.49 -10.39 18.90
C ASP A 351 -4.17 -11.14 19.16
N VAL A 352 -3.74 -11.98 18.21
CA VAL A 352 -2.49 -12.76 18.33
C VAL A 352 -1.35 -12.21 17.48
N LEU A 353 -1.65 -11.42 16.45
CA LEU A 353 -0.62 -10.70 15.72
C LEU A 353 0.02 -9.62 16.60
N PRO A 354 1.32 -9.32 16.46
CA PRO A 354 1.95 -8.25 17.21
C PRO A 354 1.22 -6.94 16.97
N ARG A 355 0.68 -6.36 18.05
CA ARG A 355 0.17 -5.00 18.00
C ARG A 355 1.37 -4.05 17.84
N PRO A 356 1.22 -2.96 17.07
CA PRO A 356 2.18 -1.88 17.12
C PRO A 356 2.36 -1.48 18.58
N VAL A 357 3.60 -1.29 19.00
CA VAL A 357 3.92 -0.68 20.29
C VAL A 357 3.15 0.64 20.39
N GLU A 358 2.40 0.84 21.47
CA GLU A 358 1.76 2.12 21.73
C GLU A 358 2.81 3.22 21.73
N HIS A 359 2.53 4.31 20.99
CA HIS A 359 3.48 5.40 20.91
C HIS A 359 3.70 6.00 22.32
N PRO A 360 4.94 6.28 22.75
CA PRO A 360 5.23 6.77 24.10
C PRO A 360 4.44 8.02 24.50
N ILE A 361 4.08 8.88 23.54
CA ILE A 361 3.22 10.04 23.79
C ILE A 361 1.89 9.70 24.47
N LEU A 362 1.32 8.50 24.28
CA LEU A 362 0.06 8.16 24.94
C LEU A 362 0.22 8.11 26.46
N ALA A 363 1.43 7.88 26.98
CA ALA A 363 1.74 7.91 28.40
C ALA A 363 1.63 9.31 29.02
N THR A 364 1.66 10.39 28.23
CA THR A 364 1.48 11.77 28.74
C THR A 364 0.02 12.07 29.08
N VAL A 365 -0.93 11.24 28.61
CA VAL A 365 -2.36 11.40 28.88
C VAL A 365 -2.71 10.85 30.27
N GLY A 366 -2.90 11.75 31.22
CA GLY A 366 -3.36 11.47 32.58
C GLY A 366 -4.89 11.49 32.75
N SER A 367 -5.36 11.40 33.99
CA SER A 367 -6.79 11.39 34.32
C SER A 367 -7.49 12.75 34.20
N ALA A 368 -6.74 13.85 34.37
CA ALA A 368 -7.26 15.20 34.20
C ALA A 368 -7.33 15.59 32.70
N PRO A 369 -8.40 16.26 32.23
CA PRO A 369 -8.47 16.79 30.88
C PRO A 369 -7.35 17.79 30.61
N ARG A 370 -6.56 17.56 29.55
CA ARG A 370 -5.48 18.46 29.13
C ARG A 370 -5.55 18.78 27.64
N PRO A 371 -5.29 20.02 27.20
CA PRO A 371 -5.27 20.36 25.78
C PRO A 371 -4.28 19.50 24.98
N VAL A 372 -4.67 19.09 23.78
CA VAL A 372 -3.81 18.30 22.88
C VAL A 372 -2.49 19.01 22.59
N THR A 373 -2.54 20.33 22.43
CA THR A 373 -1.36 21.15 22.16
C THR A 373 -0.34 21.13 23.30
N ASP A 374 -0.81 21.04 24.54
CA ASP A 374 0.04 21.03 25.73
C ASP A 374 0.74 19.68 25.88
N LEU A 375 0.02 18.58 25.59
CA LEU A 375 0.58 17.22 25.58
C LEU A 375 1.68 17.06 24.52
N VAL A 376 1.48 17.65 23.34
CA VAL A 376 2.50 17.68 22.29
C VAL A 376 3.68 18.55 22.69
N ALA A 377 3.45 19.73 23.26
CA ALA A 377 4.51 20.63 23.71
C ALA A 377 5.39 19.99 24.80
N GLU A 378 4.77 19.32 25.79
CA GLU A 378 5.46 18.58 26.83
C GLU A 378 6.32 17.45 26.23
N TYR A 379 5.76 16.65 25.31
CA TYR A 379 6.49 15.56 24.68
C TYR A 379 7.67 16.05 23.85
N LEU A 380 7.53 17.18 23.13
CA LEU A 380 8.61 17.77 22.35
C LEU A 380 9.72 18.38 23.23
N ALA A 381 9.41 18.75 24.48
CA ALA A 381 10.38 19.28 25.43
C ALA A 381 11.11 18.18 26.24
N GLY A 382 10.53 16.99 26.34
CA GLY A 382 11.09 15.86 27.08
C GLY A 382 12.22 15.12 26.35
N GLU A 383 13.00 14.33 27.09
CA GLU A 383 13.98 13.43 26.49
C GLU A 383 13.28 12.26 25.76
N PRO A 384 13.85 11.78 24.64
CA PRO A 384 13.28 10.67 23.89
C PRO A 384 13.19 9.42 24.76
N MET A 385 11.97 8.93 24.95
CA MET A 385 11.73 7.67 25.66
C MET A 385 12.32 6.50 24.88
N PRO A 386 13.01 5.54 25.54
CA PRO A 386 13.54 4.36 24.87
C PRO A 386 12.43 3.57 24.17
N GLU A 387 12.72 3.07 22.97
CA GLU A 387 11.81 2.20 22.24
C GLU A 387 11.52 0.94 23.07
N THR A 388 10.24 0.65 23.29
CA THR A 388 9.85 -0.59 23.98
C THR A 388 9.88 -1.78 23.03
N ASN A 389 10.25 -2.94 23.57
CA ASN A 389 10.41 -4.19 22.84
C ASN A 389 9.16 -4.59 22.04
N ARG A 390 9.36 -4.95 20.77
CA ARG A 390 8.31 -5.54 19.92
C ARG A 390 7.96 -6.94 20.42
N ARG A 391 6.67 -7.25 20.53
CA ARG A 391 6.20 -8.62 20.76
C ARG A 391 6.54 -9.49 19.55
N ARG A 392 6.99 -10.73 19.80
CA ARG A 392 7.20 -11.73 18.73
C ARG A 392 5.84 -12.18 18.18
N SER A 393 5.75 -12.36 16.86
CA SER A 393 4.61 -13.03 16.23
C SER A 393 4.58 -14.50 16.65
N PRO A 394 3.40 -15.09 16.89
CA PRO A 394 3.28 -16.53 17.08
C PRO A 394 3.60 -17.26 15.76
N ASP A 395 4.11 -18.49 15.90
CA ASP A 395 4.21 -19.40 14.76
C ASP A 395 2.82 -19.96 14.46
N LEU A 396 2.34 -19.78 13.23
CA LEU A 396 1.01 -20.20 12.80
C LEU A 396 1.13 -21.36 11.79
N PRO A 397 0.21 -22.33 11.81
CA PRO A 397 0.19 -23.39 10.80
C PRO A 397 -0.04 -22.81 9.41
N GLU A 398 0.45 -23.48 8.36
CA GLU A 398 0.37 -22.99 6.98
C GLU A 398 -1.08 -22.78 6.52
N VAL A 399 -1.96 -23.71 6.90
CA VAL A 399 -3.40 -23.66 6.62
C VAL A 399 -4.17 -23.51 7.93
N LEU A 400 -4.86 -22.38 8.05
CA LEU A 400 -5.72 -22.04 9.18
C LEU A 400 -7.17 -22.43 8.85
N THR A 401 -7.63 -23.54 9.41
CA THR A 401 -9.05 -23.90 9.41
C THR A 401 -9.77 -23.16 10.54
N PRO A 402 -11.12 -23.02 10.49
CA PRO A 402 -11.88 -22.54 11.63
C PRO A 402 -11.54 -23.29 12.93
N GLN A 403 -11.39 -24.62 12.85
CA GLN A 403 -10.99 -25.46 13.98
C GLN A 403 -9.59 -25.16 14.48
N ALA A 404 -8.62 -24.89 13.60
CA ALA A 404 -7.27 -24.49 14.01
C ALA A 404 -7.29 -23.14 14.73
N LEU A 405 -8.12 -22.19 14.27
CA LEU A 405 -8.33 -20.91 14.96
C LEU A 405 -9.02 -21.09 16.33
N ASP A 406 -9.96 -22.03 16.43
CA ASP A 406 -10.60 -22.39 17.71
C ASP A 406 -9.59 -23.00 18.69
N GLN A 407 -8.68 -23.86 18.22
CA GLN A 407 -7.60 -24.46 19.01
C GLN A 407 -6.58 -23.42 19.52
N LEU A 408 -6.43 -22.30 18.81
CA LEU A 408 -5.65 -21.14 19.28
C LEU A 408 -6.38 -20.31 20.35
N GLY A 409 -7.60 -20.70 20.75
CA GLY A 409 -8.42 -19.99 21.73
C GLY A 409 -9.00 -18.68 21.20
N LEU A 410 -9.05 -18.49 19.88
CA LEU A 410 -9.58 -17.28 19.26
C LEU A 410 -11.10 -17.29 19.25
N LEU A 411 -11.72 -16.17 19.61
CA LEU A 411 -13.17 -16.01 19.54
C LEU A 411 -13.70 -16.31 18.12
N PRO A 412 -14.92 -16.86 17.98
CA PRO A 412 -15.55 -17.07 16.68
C PRO A 412 -15.61 -15.79 15.84
N ALA A 413 -15.59 -15.95 14.52
CA ALA A 413 -15.75 -14.83 13.61
C ALA A 413 -17.11 -14.16 13.84
N ALA A 414 -17.12 -12.84 14.02
CA ALA A 414 -18.31 -12.03 14.20
C ALA A 414 -18.28 -10.86 13.20
N LEU A 415 -19.46 -10.32 12.89
CA LEU A 415 -19.54 -9.09 12.11
C LEU A 415 -18.91 -7.95 12.92
N PRO A 416 -18.03 -7.14 12.31
CA PRO A 416 -17.41 -6.05 13.02
C PRO A 416 -18.47 -4.99 13.34
N GLU A 417 -18.44 -4.47 14.57
CA GLU A 417 -19.31 -3.36 15.01
C GLU A 417 -19.09 -2.10 14.15
N TRP A 418 -17.84 -1.89 13.74
CA TRP A 418 -17.41 -0.78 12.90
C TRP A 418 -17.12 -1.26 11.47
N PRO A 419 -17.56 -0.54 10.43
CA PRO A 419 -17.23 -0.88 9.06
C PRO A 419 -15.72 -0.94 8.82
N LEU A 420 -15.29 -1.96 8.09
CA LEU A 420 -13.89 -2.20 7.75
C LEU A 420 -13.73 -2.29 6.23
N ASP A 421 -12.63 -1.75 5.72
CA ASP A 421 -12.21 -1.92 4.34
C ASP A 421 -11.21 -3.06 4.24
N CYS A 422 -11.57 -4.10 3.48
CA CYS A 422 -10.76 -5.27 3.18
C CYS A 422 -10.10 -5.09 1.80
N LEU A 423 -8.77 -4.96 1.78
CA LEU A 423 -7.99 -4.90 0.55
C LEU A 423 -7.56 -6.29 0.13
N VAL A 424 -8.02 -6.72 -1.04
CA VAL A 424 -7.71 -8.06 -1.57
C VAL A 424 -7.24 -7.99 -3.02
N ARG A 425 -6.27 -8.83 -3.37
CA ARG A 425 -5.93 -9.09 -4.78
C ARG A 425 -6.70 -10.33 -5.23
N PRO A 426 -7.60 -10.22 -6.21
CA PRO A 426 -8.34 -11.38 -6.69
C PRO A 426 -7.41 -12.37 -7.39
N MET A 427 -7.71 -13.66 -7.25
CA MET A 427 -7.07 -14.76 -7.98
C MET A 427 -8.14 -15.56 -8.72
N ALA A 428 -7.74 -16.37 -9.71
CA ALA A 428 -8.66 -17.28 -10.39
C ALA A 428 -9.41 -18.21 -9.40
N ARG A 429 -8.73 -18.61 -8.31
CA ARG A 429 -9.29 -19.37 -7.20
C ARG A 429 -8.92 -18.68 -5.89
N GLY A 430 -9.84 -17.91 -5.33
CA GLY A 430 -9.65 -17.22 -4.05
C GLY A 430 -9.05 -15.83 -4.16
N ALA A 431 -8.38 -15.36 -3.12
CA ALA A 431 -7.81 -14.01 -3.06
C ALA A 431 -6.60 -13.93 -2.12
N VAL A 432 -5.78 -12.89 -2.29
CA VAL A 432 -4.72 -12.53 -1.35
C VAL A 432 -5.14 -11.33 -0.52
N LEU A 433 -5.13 -11.46 0.80
CA LEU A 433 -5.38 -10.36 1.72
C LEU A 433 -4.14 -9.47 1.83
N GLU A 434 -4.29 -8.17 1.58
CA GLU A 434 -3.22 -7.19 1.85
C GLU A 434 -3.39 -6.53 3.22
N ALA A 435 -4.62 -6.11 3.53
CA ALA A 435 -4.94 -5.51 4.82
C ALA A 435 -6.45 -5.49 5.06
N ILE A 436 -6.84 -5.45 6.34
CA ILE A 436 -8.15 -5.00 6.78
C ILE A 436 -7.93 -3.76 7.63
N MET A 437 -8.61 -2.68 7.27
CA MET A 437 -8.39 -1.35 7.81
C MET A 437 -9.73 -0.69 8.17
N PRO A 438 -9.74 0.37 9.01
CA PRO A 438 -10.93 1.19 9.19
C PRO A 438 -11.49 1.68 7.85
N ALA A 439 -12.82 1.67 7.71
CA ALA A 439 -13.49 2.14 6.51
C ALA A 439 -13.27 3.64 6.24
N GLY A 440 -13.43 4.03 4.98
CA GLY A 440 -13.43 5.45 4.57
C GLY A 440 -12.04 6.07 4.51
N VAL A 441 -10.97 5.28 4.63
CA VAL A 441 -9.57 5.79 4.58
C VAL A 441 -9.01 5.67 3.17
N VAL A 442 -9.30 4.56 2.50
CA VAL A 442 -8.58 4.10 1.30
C VAL A 442 -9.23 4.61 0.01
N ASP A 443 -10.55 4.77 0.03
CA ASP A 443 -11.40 5.31 -1.03
C ASP A 443 -11.60 6.83 -0.95
N ALA A 444 -11.38 7.45 0.22
CA ALA A 444 -11.65 8.86 0.47
C ALA A 444 -11.11 9.81 -0.61
N ARG A 445 -9.84 9.65 -1.00
CA ARG A 445 -9.20 10.50 -2.02
C ARG A 445 -9.90 10.49 -3.37
N PHE A 446 -10.60 9.40 -3.71
CA PHE A 446 -11.20 9.18 -5.02
C PHE A 446 -12.69 9.51 -5.06
N ALA A 447 -13.34 9.62 -3.90
CA ALA A 447 -14.79 9.71 -3.79
C ALA A 447 -15.39 10.92 -4.50
N ALA A 448 -14.78 12.11 -4.40
CA ALA A 448 -15.27 13.31 -5.08
C ALA A 448 -15.27 13.13 -6.61
N ALA A 449 -14.15 12.72 -7.19
CA ALA A 449 -14.03 12.50 -8.63
C ALA A 449 -14.92 11.35 -9.13
N LEU A 450 -15.07 10.28 -8.34
CA LEU A 450 -16.01 9.20 -8.67
C LEU A 450 -17.47 9.68 -8.65
N THR A 451 -17.79 10.63 -7.76
CA THR A 451 -19.11 11.26 -7.71
C THR A 451 -19.37 12.10 -8.95
N GLU A 452 -18.40 12.89 -9.41
CA GLU A 452 -18.47 13.65 -10.66
C GLU A 452 -18.65 12.75 -11.90
N LEU A 453 -17.99 11.58 -11.92
CA LEU A 453 -18.00 10.67 -13.08
C LEU A 453 -19.23 9.74 -13.17
N GLY A 454 -19.86 9.39 -12.04
CA GLY A 454 -20.88 8.33 -12.04
C GLY A 454 -21.77 8.28 -10.81
N GLY A 455 -21.86 9.39 -10.07
CA GLY A 455 -22.64 9.50 -8.83
C GLY A 455 -21.93 8.97 -7.60
N GLU A 456 -22.41 9.38 -6.43
CA GLU A 456 -21.76 9.07 -5.14
C GLU A 456 -21.62 7.56 -4.92
N PRO A 457 -20.41 7.04 -4.63
CA PRO A 457 -20.23 5.62 -4.36
C PRO A 457 -21.08 5.17 -3.16
N PRO A 458 -21.87 4.08 -3.29
CA PRO A 458 -22.71 3.55 -2.22
C PRO A 458 -21.98 3.32 -0.89
N GLN A 459 -20.72 2.89 -0.93
CA GLN A 459 -19.94 2.69 0.27
C GLN A 459 -19.64 4.00 1.01
N VAL A 460 -19.44 5.11 0.29
CA VAL A 460 -19.13 6.43 0.87
C VAL A 460 -20.35 6.97 1.63
N SER A 461 -21.53 6.95 1.01
CA SER A 461 -22.77 7.37 1.66
C SER A 461 -23.14 6.46 2.84
N SER A 462 -23.05 5.14 2.68
CA SER A 462 -23.35 4.19 3.76
C SER A 462 -22.45 4.37 4.99
N TYR A 463 -21.17 4.70 4.78
CA TYR A 463 -20.24 4.97 5.87
C TYR A 463 -20.53 6.32 6.56
N ARG A 464 -20.89 7.36 5.79
CA ARG A 464 -21.35 8.64 6.35
C ARG A 464 -22.59 8.44 7.24
N ASP A 465 -23.58 7.69 6.75
CA ASP A 465 -24.81 7.40 7.50
C ASP A 465 -24.53 6.59 8.77
N PHE A 466 -23.61 5.62 8.69
CA PHE A 466 -23.15 4.86 9.85
C PHE A 466 -22.53 5.78 10.92
N LEU A 467 -21.56 6.62 10.52
CA LEU A 467 -20.89 7.54 11.45
C LEU A 467 -21.87 8.50 12.13
N ALA A 468 -22.81 9.07 11.36
CA ALA A 468 -23.80 10.00 11.89
C ALA A 468 -24.70 9.35 12.95
N ARG A 469 -25.19 8.12 12.69
CA ARG A 469 -26.04 7.39 13.65
C ARG A 469 -25.27 6.95 14.89
N SER A 470 -24.12 6.30 14.72
CA SER A 470 -23.34 5.80 15.85
C SER A 470 -22.87 6.93 16.76
N ALA A 471 -22.50 8.08 16.19
CA ALA A 471 -22.15 9.24 17.00
C ALA A 471 -23.35 9.82 17.76
N ALA A 472 -24.54 9.84 17.15
CA ALA A 472 -25.75 10.30 17.81
C ALA A 472 -26.16 9.39 18.98
N GLU A 473 -26.03 8.06 18.83
CA GLU A 473 -26.32 7.07 19.89
C GLU A 473 -25.44 7.26 21.13
N GLU A 474 -24.19 7.67 20.94
CA GLU A 474 -23.18 7.86 22.00
C GLU A 474 -23.07 9.33 22.46
N GLY A 475 -23.91 10.23 21.94
CA GLY A 475 -23.85 11.67 22.25
C GLY A 475 -22.53 12.33 21.84
N ALA A 476 -21.81 11.74 20.88
CA ALA A 476 -20.50 12.19 20.41
C ALA A 476 -20.60 13.05 19.15
N LYS A 477 -19.56 13.86 18.89
CA LYS A 477 -19.41 14.60 17.64
C LYS A 477 -18.19 14.10 16.86
N PRO A 478 -18.35 13.59 15.62
CA PRO A 478 -17.21 13.23 14.78
C PRO A 478 -16.41 14.47 14.39
N VAL A 479 -15.08 14.37 14.44
CA VAL A 479 -14.13 15.44 14.11
C VAL A 479 -13.10 14.94 13.11
N GLU A 480 -13.03 15.52 11.92
CA GLU A 480 -12.00 15.15 10.94
C GLU A 480 -10.64 15.76 11.33
N ILE A 481 -9.58 14.97 11.32
CA ILE A 481 -8.22 15.44 11.57
C ILE A 481 -7.58 15.80 10.24
N LEU A 482 -7.36 17.10 10.00
CA LEU A 482 -6.64 17.60 8.83
C LEU A 482 -5.17 17.83 9.20
N VAL A 483 -4.27 17.34 8.37
CA VAL A 483 -2.82 17.53 8.52
C VAL A 483 -2.33 18.43 7.38
N PRO A 484 -1.56 19.50 7.67
CA PRO A 484 -1.01 20.37 6.64
C PRO A 484 -0.11 19.59 5.68
N PRO A 485 0.01 20.01 4.41
CA PRO A 485 0.84 19.31 3.45
C PRO A 485 2.31 19.62 3.75
N LEU A 486 3.01 18.69 4.40
CA LEU A 486 4.37 18.92 4.92
C LEU A 486 5.48 18.84 3.85
N ASP A 487 5.18 18.27 2.68
CA ASP A 487 6.11 18.20 1.56
C ASP A 487 5.37 18.17 0.21
N ASP A 488 6.11 18.50 -0.86
CA ASP A 488 5.58 18.53 -2.23
C ASP A 488 5.10 17.18 -2.73
N ARG A 489 5.58 16.07 -2.15
CA ARG A 489 5.21 14.72 -2.54
C ARG A 489 3.94 14.26 -1.82
N ALA A 490 3.49 14.96 -0.77
CA ALA A 490 2.39 14.60 0.10
C ALA A 490 1.15 15.49 -0.02
N ALA A 491 1.28 16.61 -0.73
CA ALA A 491 0.28 17.67 -0.71
C ALA A 491 -1.15 17.27 -1.09
N ASN A 492 -1.34 16.28 -1.98
CA ASN A 492 -2.66 15.98 -2.54
C ASN A 492 -3.23 14.62 -2.10
N ALA A 493 -2.53 13.88 -1.23
CA ALA A 493 -2.97 12.57 -0.74
C ALA A 493 -4.00 12.66 0.41
N VAL A 494 -4.67 13.80 0.54
CA VAL A 494 -5.35 14.26 1.75
C VAL A 494 -6.81 14.70 1.50
N ARG A 495 -7.26 14.68 0.24
CA ARG A 495 -8.66 14.94 -0.12
C ARG A 495 -9.56 13.84 0.43
N ARG A 496 -10.73 14.21 0.94
CA ARG A 496 -11.67 13.26 1.54
C ARG A 496 -13.12 13.75 1.44
N PRO A 497 -14.11 12.84 1.48
CA PRO A 497 -15.51 13.21 1.58
C PRO A 497 -15.79 13.96 2.87
N PHE A 498 -16.89 14.69 2.87
CA PHE A 498 -17.47 15.20 4.10
C PHE A 498 -18.08 14.04 4.90
N TYR A 499 -17.33 13.52 5.87
CA TYR A 499 -17.77 12.50 6.83
C TYR A 499 -18.11 13.09 8.19
N CYS A 500 -17.36 14.10 8.62
CA CYS A 500 -17.46 14.67 9.96
C CYS A 500 -17.99 16.12 9.90
N PRO A 501 -18.92 16.51 10.79
CA PRO A 501 -19.42 17.88 10.85
C PRO A 501 -18.43 18.89 11.44
N LEU A 502 -17.39 18.41 12.12
CA LEU A 502 -16.29 19.24 12.64
C LEU A 502 -14.97 18.81 12.00
N TRP A 503 -13.98 19.71 11.97
CA TRP A 503 -12.59 19.36 11.67
C TRP A 503 -11.60 20.07 12.58
N THR A 504 -10.39 19.53 12.70
CA THR A 504 -9.30 20.06 13.52
C THR A 504 -7.94 19.91 12.82
N GLY A 505 -6.88 20.43 13.42
CA GLY A 505 -5.53 20.41 12.86
C GLY A 505 -5.29 21.58 11.91
N ASP A 506 -5.19 21.31 10.61
CA ASP A 506 -5.12 22.38 9.61
C ASP A 506 -6.46 23.12 9.50
N ALA A 507 -6.42 24.44 9.63
CA ALA A 507 -7.61 25.30 9.61
C ALA A 507 -8.15 25.53 8.18
N ASP A 508 -7.29 25.42 7.16
CA ASP A 508 -7.70 25.59 5.76
C ASP A 508 -8.33 24.30 5.22
N ALA A 509 -9.64 24.17 5.38
CA ALA A 509 -10.39 23.01 4.91
C ALA A 509 -10.49 22.93 3.37
N ALA A 510 -10.38 24.05 2.64
CA ALA A 510 -10.62 24.09 1.20
C ALA A 510 -9.63 23.22 0.40
N ALA A 511 -8.44 23.00 0.95
CA ALA A 511 -7.44 22.09 0.41
C ALA A 511 -7.81 20.59 0.53
N TYR A 512 -8.83 20.24 1.31
CA TYR A 512 -9.10 18.85 1.74
C TYR A 512 -10.55 18.40 1.58
N LEU A 513 -11.48 19.32 1.87
CA LEU A 513 -12.90 19.09 2.02
C LEU A 513 -13.64 20.11 1.13
N PRO A 514 -14.54 19.67 0.23
CA PRO A 514 -15.47 20.60 -0.40
C PRO A 514 -16.37 21.17 0.70
N ALA A 515 -16.32 22.49 0.89
CA ALA A 515 -16.79 23.24 2.05
C ALA A 515 -18.04 22.68 2.76
N ALA A 516 -17.86 22.23 4.01
CA ALA A 516 -18.90 21.98 5.00
C ALA A 516 -18.25 21.72 6.38
N GLY A 517 -18.96 22.07 7.46
CA GLY A 517 -18.58 21.79 8.84
C GLY A 517 -18.11 23.03 9.64
N ARG A 518 -17.61 22.81 10.86
CA ARG A 518 -17.03 23.87 11.71
C ARG A 518 -15.63 23.49 12.19
N TYR A 519 -14.69 24.44 12.10
CA TYR A 519 -13.35 24.27 12.64
C TYR A 519 -13.37 24.22 14.18
N LEU A 520 -12.57 23.31 14.73
CA LEU A 520 -12.28 23.21 16.15
C LEU A 520 -10.76 23.18 16.32
N SER A 521 -10.16 24.26 16.81
CA SER A 521 -8.70 24.32 16.99
C SER A 521 -8.20 23.27 17.98
N LEU A 522 -6.96 22.78 17.78
CA LEU A 522 -6.38 21.73 18.63
C LEU A 522 -6.34 22.12 20.12
N GLY A 523 -6.14 23.40 20.44
CA GLY A 523 -6.14 23.89 21.82
C GLY A 523 -7.51 23.85 22.51
N ARG A 524 -8.60 23.63 21.75
CA ARG A 524 -9.97 23.47 22.30
C ARG A 524 -10.37 22.00 22.46
N ILE A 525 -9.49 21.07 22.10
CA ILE A 525 -9.68 19.64 22.30
C ILE A 525 -8.83 19.23 23.49
N THR A 526 -9.47 18.63 24.48
CA THR A 526 -8.79 18.07 25.65
C THR A 526 -8.80 16.55 25.59
N LEU A 527 -7.75 15.94 26.12
CA LEU A 527 -7.65 14.49 26.29
C LEU A 527 -7.52 14.15 27.76
N ARG A 528 -8.20 13.09 28.18
CA ARG A 528 -8.03 12.44 29.48
C ARG A 528 -8.05 10.93 29.33
N ARG A 529 -7.57 10.24 30.34
CA ARG A 529 -7.58 8.78 30.43
C ARG A 529 -8.60 8.33 31.47
N GLU A 530 -9.45 7.39 31.09
CA GLU A 530 -10.41 6.73 31.97
C GLU A 530 -10.22 5.21 31.84
N GLY A 531 -9.67 4.60 32.90
CA GLY A 531 -9.19 3.22 32.83
C GLY A 531 -8.14 3.05 31.72
N ASN A 532 -8.44 2.19 30.74
CA ASN A 532 -7.58 1.94 29.58
C ASN A 532 -7.99 2.72 28.32
N ARG A 533 -8.95 3.65 28.43
CA ARG A 533 -9.45 4.43 27.28
C ARG A 533 -8.95 5.86 27.35
N VAL A 534 -8.56 6.41 26.20
CA VAL A 534 -8.39 7.85 26.02
C VAL A 534 -9.74 8.42 25.60
N ILE A 535 -10.11 9.56 26.15
CA ILE A 535 -11.35 10.27 25.85
C ILE A 535 -10.98 11.67 25.33
N ALA A 536 -11.62 12.08 24.26
CA ALA A 536 -11.49 13.43 23.69
C ALA A 536 -12.76 14.23 23.94
N GLU A 537 -12.60 15.43 24.49
CA GLU A 537 -13.70 16.33 24.84
C GLU A 537 -13.40 17.73 24.29
N ASP A 538 -14.45 18.47 23.92
CA ASP A 538 -14.30 19.92 23.74
C ASP A 538 -14.18 20.63 25.10
N VAL A 539 -13.86 21.92 25.09
CA VAL A 539 -13.77 22.74 26.32
C VAL A 539 -15.05 22.78 27.16
N GLY A 540 -16.20 22.39 26.60
CA GLY A 540 -17.47 22.28 27.31
C GLY A 540 -17.76 20.88 27.84
N GLY A 541 -16.83 19.93 27.71
CA GLY A 541 -16.99 18.54 28.13
C GLY A 541 -17.80 17.68 27.15
N ASN A 542 -18.09 18.16 25.94
CA ASN A 542 -18.81 17.33 24.96
C ASN A 542 -17.86 16.30 24.33
N LEU A 543 -18.31 15.05 24.24
CA LEU A 543 -17.54 13.95 23.67
C LEU A 543 -17.26 14.17 22.18
N LEU A 544 -16.00 13.95 21.79
CA LEU A 544 -15.51 14.07 20.42
C LEU A 544 -14.97 12.72 19.94
N TRP A 545 -15.20 12.41 18.66
CA TRP A 545 -14.60 11.26 17.98
C TRP A 545 -13.64 11.73 16.87
N PRO A 546 -12.33 11.85 17.16
CA PRO A 546 -11.37 12.33 16.19
C PRO A 546 -10.99 11.26 15.15
N MET A 547 -11.37 11.48 13.89
CA MET A 547 -11.19 10.53 12.79
C MET A 547 -10.12 11.02 11.81
N HIS A 548 -9.34 10.10 11.24
CA HIS A 548 -8.31 10.43 10.25
C HIS A 548 -8.52 9.60 8.97
N HIS A 549 -9.24 10.16 8.01
CA HIS A 549 -9.56 9.50 6.73
C HIS A 549 -8.50 9.75 5.66
N ALA A 550 -7.24 9.43 5.97
CA ALA A 550 -6.12 9.50 5.02
C ALA A 550 -5.13 8.33 5.19
N THR A 551 -4.59 7.86 4.07
CA THR A 551 -3.69 6.69 4.02
C THR A 551 -2.25 7.01 4.39
N ARG A 552 -1.86 8.28 4.49
CA ARG A 552 -0.48 8.67 4.79
C ARG A 552 -0.27 8.81 6.29
N THR A 553 0.85 8.27 6.75
CA THR A 553 1.41 8.59 8.06
C THR A 553 2.00 10.01 8.03
N PRO A 554 1.55 10.93 8.88
CA PRO A 554 2.12 12.27 8.97
C PRO A 554 3.57 12.25 9.44
N ILE A 555 4.38 13.21 8.97
CA ILE A 555 5.73 13.46 9.49
C ILE A 555 5.59 14.12 10.88
N GLY A 556 6.57 13.91 11.77
CA GLY A 556 6.60 14.57 13.07
C GLY A 556 6.62 16.11 12.95
N PRO A 557 5.98 16.85 13.86
CA PRO A 557 5.25 16.39 15.05
C PRO A 557 3.79 16.04 14.78
N TRP A 558 3.27 16.21 13.56
CA TRP A 558 1.86 15.91 13.25
C TRP A 558 1.48 14.43 13.44
N GLY A 559 2.46 13.52 13.34
CA GLY A 559 2.29 12.12 13.69
C GLY A 559 1.88 11.92 15.16
N LEU A 560 2.36 12.79 16.06
CA LEU A 560 2.00 12.81 17.48
C LEU A 560 0.55 13.21 17.68
N VAL A 561 0.11 14.27 17.00
CA VAL A 561 -1.28 14.78 17.04
C VAL A 561 -2.25 13.71 16.58
N VAL A 562 -1.99 13.09 15.42
CA VAL A 562 -2.84 12.00 14.90
C VAL A 562 -2.84 10.81 15.86
N THR A 563 -1.71 10.47 16.46
CA THR A 563 -1.64 9.36 17.42
C THR A 563 -2.48 9.63 18.67
N LEU A 564 -2.34 10.81 19.28
CA LEU A 564 -3.11 11.24 20.45
C LEU A 564 -4.62 11.26 20.18
N LEU A 565 -5.03 12.00 19.14
CA LEU A 565 -6.44 12.21 18.83
C LEU A 565 -7.14 10.90 18.45
N THR A 566 -6.48 10.09 17.63
CA THR A 566 -7.11 8.86 17.17
C THR A 566 -7.07 7.72 18.19
N ALA A 567 -6.31 7.84 19.27
CA ALA A 567 -6.43 6.95 20.43
C ALA A 567 -7.76 7.14 21.18
N ALA A 568 -8.41 8.31 21.03
CA ALA A 568 -9.70 8.61 21.63
C ALA A 568 -10.90 8.18 20.77
N ALA A 569 -10.69 7.83 19.51
CA ALA A 569 -11.76 7.45 18.60
C ALA A 569 -12.12 5.96 18.73
N PRO A 570 -13.41 5.60 18.61
CA PRO A 570 -13.79 4.21 18.41
C PRO A 570 -13.14 3.66 17.14
N ARG A 571 -12.60 2.45 17.21
CA ARG A 571 -11.90 1.84 16.09
C ARG A 571 -12.22 0.36 15.97
N GLY A 572 -12.52 -0.05 14.74
CA GLY A 572 -12.56 -1.47 14.38
C GLY A 572 -11.16 -2.09 14.40
N ARG A 573 -11.13 -3.42 14.55
CA ARG A 573 -9.90 -4.21 14.48
C ARG A 573 -9.27 -4.07 13.09
N SER A 574 -7.95 -3.93 13.04
CA SER A 574 -7.19 -3.90 11.79
C SER A 574 -6.14 -4.99 11.75
N ILE A 575 -5.86 -5.50 10.56
CA ILE A 575 -4.80 -6.48 10.33
C ILE A 575 -4.01 -6.14 9.08
N SER A 576 -2.69 -6.29 9.15
CA SER A 576 -1.81 -6.31 7.99
C SER A 576 -0.61 -7.19 8.32
N PHE A 577 -0.26 -8.11 7.42
CA PHE A 577 0.82 -9.06 7.62
C PHE A 577 2.20 -8.50 7.23
N GLY A 578 2.23 -7.33 6.57
CA GLY A 578 3.43 -6.51 6.38
C GLY A 578 4.65 -7.27 5.85
N ASN A 579 5.76 -7.21 6.60
CA ASN A 579 6.95 -8.03 6.38
C ASN A 579 7.01 -9.11 7.47
N ARG A 580 6.38 -10.26 7.23
CA ARG A 580 6.36 -11.37 8.20
C ARG A 580 7.77 -11.83 8.58
N MET A 581 8.70 -11.77 7.63
CA MET A 581 10.11 -12.16 7.85
C MET A 581 10.83 -11.30 8.90
N ALA A 582 10.35 -10.07 9.18
CA ALA A 582 10.90 -9.25 10.26
C ALA A 582 10.54 -9.77 11.66
N ALA A 583 9.47 -10.58 11.79
CA ALA A 583 9.07 -11.18 13.06
C ALA A 583 9.83 -12.48 13.37
N PHE A 584 10.49 -13.08 12.37
CA PHE A 584 11.27 -14.31 12.48
C PHE A 584 12.69 -14.08 11.93
N PRO A 585 13.51 -13.23 12.60
CA PRO A 585 14.85 -12.88 12.13
C PRO A 585 15.78 -14.09 11.97
N GLU A 586 15.51 -15.18 12.68
CA GLU A 586 16.28 -16.42 12.69
C GLU A 586 15.95 -17.40 11.55
N ARG A 587 14.85 -17.21 10.81
CA ARG A 587 14.38 -18.17 9.79
C ARG A 587 14.66 -17.70 8.38
N ASP A 588 15.32 -18.50 7.56
CA ASP A 588 15.59 -18.11 6.16
C ASP A 588 14.44 -18.40 5.20
N HIS A 589 13.44 -19.15 5.64
CA HIS A 589 12.22 -19.42 4.88
C HIS A 589 10.99 -19.36 5.78
N LEU A 590 9.89 -18.81 5.25
CA LEU A 590 8.57 -18.92 5.85
C LEU A 590 7.57 -19.46 4.82
N PRO A 591 6.77 -20.46 5.19
CA PRO A 591 5.78 -21.01 4.28
C PRO A 591 4.63 -20.02 4.04
N ARG A 592 3.83 -20.31 3.02
CA ARG A 592 2.59 -19.59 2.76
C ARG A 592 1.65 -19.74 3.96
N LEU A 593 0.91 -18.69 4.27
CA LEU A 593 -0.14 -18.69 5.28
C LEU A 593 -1.48 -18.41 4.61
N GLU A 594 -2.46 -19.30 4.81
CA GLU A 594 -3.79 -19.18 4.21
C GLU A 594 -4.92 -19.58 5.19
N ILE A 595 -6.09 -18.97 5.03
CA ILE A 595 -7.33 -19.45 5.61
C ILE A 595 -7.91 -20.50 4.66
N ALA A 596 -8.24 -21.68 5.19
CA ALA A 596 -8.92 -22.73 4.43
C ALA A 596 -10.19 -22.17 3.76
N GLY A 597 -10.31 -22.38 2.45
CA GLY A 597 -11.34 -21.72 1.61
C GLY A 597 -10.76 -20.74 0.58
N GLY A 598 -9.46 -20.47 0.62
CA GLY A 598 -8.72 -19.82 -0.46
C GLY A 598 -8.37 -18.35 -0.24
N LEU A 599 -8.26 -17.91 1.02
CA LEU A 599 -7.75 -16.56 1.33
C LEU A 599 -6.29 -16.65 1.81
N VAL A 600 -5.35 -16.24 0.96
CA VAL A 600 -3.92 -16.17 1.31
C VAL A 600 -3.67 -14.93 2.14
N LEU A 601 -3.15 -15.11 3.36
CA LEU A 601 -2.79 -14.02 4.28
C LEU A 601 -1.36 -13.52 4.04
N SER A 602 -0.47 -14.43 3.63
CA SER A 602 0.94 -14.13 3.38
C SER A 602 1.52 -15.16 2.41
N GLY A 603 2.22 -14.71 1.36
CA GLY A 603 2.94 -15.60 0.44
C GLY A 603 4.11 -16.32 1.11
N ARG A 604 4.76 -17.25 0.39
CA ARG A 604 6.05 -17.79 0.82
C ARG A 604 7.11 -16.68 0.88
N HIS A 605 8.02 -16.75 1.84
CA HIS A 605 9.12 -15.80 1.98
C HIS A 605 10.46 -16.51 2.05
N TRP A 606 11.48 -15.90 1.45
CA TRP A 606 12.86 -16.35 1.49
C TRP A 606 13.77 -15.19 1.90
N ARG A 607 14.69 -15.43 2.83
CA ARG A 607 15.83 -14.56 3.08
C ARG A 607 17.01 -15.14 2.32
N ILE A 608 17.55 -14.36 1.40
CA ILE A 608 18.70 -14.78 0.60
C ILE A 608 19.78 -13.71 0.64
N ARG A 609 21.01 -14.15 0.41
CA ARG A 609 22.07 -13.27 -0.04
C ARG A 609 21.85 -12.96 -1.53
N PRO A 610 21.98 -11.71 -1.99
CA PRO A 610 21.87 -11.41 -3.41
C PRO A 610 22.86 -12.26 -4.23
N PRO A 611 22.41 -12.95 -5.30
CA PRO A 611 23.31 -13.69 -6.17
C PRO A 611 24.22 -12.72 -6.94
N SER A 612 25.50 -13.07 -7.03
CA SER A 612 26.53 -12.28 -7.70
C SER A 612 26.50 -12.47 -9.23
N THR A 613 26.03 -13.63 -9.68
CA THR A 613 25.89 -13.97 -11.11
C THR A 613 24.46 -14.39 -11.46
N PHE A 614 24.13 -14.41 -12.75
CA PHE A 614 22.85 -14.92 -13.20
C PHE A 614 22.74 -16.44 -13.06
N ARG A 615 23.86 -17.16 -13.20
CA ARG A 615 23.92 -18.61 -12.97
C ARG A 615 23.59 -18.96 -11.52
N GLU A 616 24.15 -18.23 -10.55
CA GLU A 616 23.79 -18.37 -9.14
C GLU A 616 22.30 -18.12 -8.91
N LEU A 617 21.72 -17.10 -9.56
CA LEU A 617 20.29 -16.83 -9.46
C LEU A 617 19.43 -17.97 -10.03
N ALA A 618 19.80 -18.52 -11.19
CA ALA A 618 19.07 -19.61 -11.83
C ALA A 618 19.07 -20.90 -11.00
N GLY A 619 20.15 -21.14 -10.23
CA GLY A 619 20.28 -22.27 -9.32
C GLY A 619 19.45 -22.17 -8.04
N LEU A 620 18.80 -21.03 -7.77
CA LEU A 620 17.90 -20.90 -6.63
C LEU A 620 16.52 -21.52 -6.95
N ASP A 621 16.01 -22.33 -6.03
CA ASP A 621 14.65 -22.86 -6.07
C ASP A 621 13.64 -21.80 -5.61
N LEU A 622 13.41 -20.82 -6.49
CA LEU A 622 12.54 -19.68 -6.26
C LEU A 622 11.51 -19.54 -7.39
N PRO A 623 10.29 -19.03 -7.09
CA PRO A 623 9.31 -18.72 -8.13
C PRO A 623 9.83 -17.59 -9.02
N ARG A 624 9.49 -17.64 -10.31
CA ARG A 624 9.90 -16.64 -11.30
C ARG A 624 9.60 -15.21 -10.86
N PHE A 625 8.40 -14.97 -10.35
CA PHE A 625 7.95 -13.63 -9.99
C PHE A 625 7.90 -13.46 -8.48
N VAL A 626 8.62 -12.44 -7.99
CA VAL A 626 8.71 -12.13 -6.55
C VAL A 626 8.56 -10.65 -6.28
N PHE A 627 8.17 -10.33 -5.05
CA PHE A 627 8.36 -9.03 -4.45
C PHE A 627 9.62 -9.02 -3.59
N ALA A 628 10.65 -8.30 -4.02
CA ALA A 628 11.91 -8.18 -3.29
C ALA A 628 11.95 -6.92 -2.42
N ARG A 629 12.49 -7.02 -1.21
CA ARG A 629 12.71 -5.89 -0.29
C ARG A 629 13.95 -6.11 0.57
N ALA A 630 14.59 -5.03 0.99
CA ALA A 630 15.54 -5.04 2.12
C ALA A 630 14.92 -4.37 3.36
N GLY A 631 15.44 -4.65 4.56
CA GLY A 631 15.00 -4.13 5.87
C GLY A 631 13.99 -2.96 5.86
N GLY A 632 12.70 -3.24 6.07
CA GLY A 632 11.63 -2.24 6.19
C GLY A 632 11.27 -1.45 4.92
N SER A 633 12.01 -1.63 3.82
CA SER A 633 11.76 -0.98 2.53
C SER A 633 10.48 -1.48 1.85
N LYS A 634 9.91 -0.65 0.95
CA LYS A 634 8.75 -1.05 0.14
C LYS A 634 9.15 -2.17 -0.84
N PRO A 635 8.34 -3.23 -0.99
CA PRO A 635 8.62 -4.31 -1.93
C PRO A 635 8.75 -3.80 -3.36
N ARG A 636 9.52 -4.48 -4.20
CA ARG A 636 9.68 -4.21 -5.63
C ARG A 636 9.38 -5.48 -6.43
N PRO A 637 8.57 -5.42 -7.49
CA PRO A 637 8.38 -6.57 -8.37
C PRO A 637 9.71 -6.91 -9.07
N VAL A 638 10.09 -8.18 -9.08
CA VAL A 638 11.29 -8.70 -9.76
C VAL A 638 10.92 -9.99 -10.51
N ASP A 639 11.28 -10.05 -11.79
CA ASP A 639 11.20 -11.25 -12.61
C ASP A 639 12.60 -11.89 -12.54
N LEU A 640 12.73 -12.96 -11.75
CA LEU A 640 13.99 -13.66 -11.52
C LEU A 640 14.51 -14.33 -12.80
N HIS A 641 13.69 -14.44 -13.85
CA HIS A 641 14.15 -14.93 -15.15
C HIS A 641 14.72 -13.80 -16.04
N SER A 642 14.82 -12.57 -15.54
CA SER A 642 15.50 -11.47 -16.23
C SER A 642 16.94 -11.33 -15.72
N LEU A 643 17.93 -11.11 -16.61
CA LEU A 643 19.30 -10.77 -16.18
C LEU A 643 19.35 -9.47 -15.34
N ALA A 644 18.33 -8.61 -15.46
CA ALA A 644 18.23 -7.41 -14.63
C ALA A 644 18.01 -7.73 -13.15
N ALA A 645 17.48 -8.91 -12.81
CA ALA A 645 17.15 -9.30 -11.46
C ALA A 645 18.36 -9.30 -10.52
N SER A 646 19.49 -9.91 -10.90
CA SER A 646 20.70 -9.96 -10.04
C SER A 646 21.15 -8.56 -9.62
N ARG A 647 21.13 -7.58 -10.54
CA ARG A 647 21.46 -6.18 -10.24
C ARG A 647 20.41 -5.50 -9.36
N GLU A 648 19.14 -5.77 -9.59
CA GLU A 648 18.06 -5.21 -8.76
C GLU A 648 18.10 -5.75 -7.33
N LEU A 649 18.39 -7.04 -7.14
CA LEU A 649 18.58 -7.65 -5.83
C LEU A 649 19.82 -7.08 -5.13
N ALA A 650 20.96 -6.97 -5.82
CA ALA A 650 22.19 -6.38 -5.27
C ALA A 650 22.00 -4.93 -4.80
N ARG A 651 21.10 -4.17 -5.45
CA ARG A 651 20.76 -2.78 -5.05
C ARG A 651 19.92 -2.68 -3.79
N LEU A 652 19.22 -3.74 -3.40
CA LEU A 652 18.35 -3.71 -2.23
C LEU A 652 19.17 -3.80 -0.93
N GLY A 653 20.27 -4.56 -0.93
CA GLY A 653 21.17 -4.73 0.22
C GLY A 653 21.47 -6.21 0.46
N ASP A 654 22.04 -6.52 1.62
CA ASP A 654 22.32 -7.89 2.07
C ASP A 654 21.98 -7.98 3.57
N PRO A 655 21.02 -8.84 4.00
CA PRO A 655 20.23 -9.79 3.19
C PRO A 655 19.05 -9.14 2.46
N VAL A 656 18.53 -9.84 1.45
CA VAL A 656 17.26 -9.50 0.76
C VAL A 656 16.17 -10.48 1.16
N VAL A 657 14.96 -9.97 1.37
CA VAL A 657 13.76 -10.77 1.55
C VAL A 657 12.98 -10.79 0.25
N LEU A 658 12.70 -11.99 -0.25
CA LEU A 658 11.82 -12.26 -1.38
C LEU A 658 10.48 -12.76 -0.84
N GLU A 659 9.40 -12.24 -1.39
CA GLU A 659 8.04 -12.69 -1.14
C GLU A 659 7.46 -13.20 -2.47
N GLU A 660 6.79 -14.34 -2.43
CA GLU A 660 6.07 -14.90 -3.56
C GLU A 660 5.07 -13.88 -4.15
N MET A 661 5.11 -13.66 -5.46
CA MET A 661 4.15 -12.78 -6.13
C MET A 661 2.81 -13.50 -6.32
N LEU A 662 1.78 -13.09 -5.59
CA LEU A 662 0.42 -13.64 -5.71
C LEU A 662 -0.62 -12.53 -5.95
N PRO A 663 -1.52 -12.64 -6.95
CA PRO A 663 -1.37 -13.52 -8.11
C PRO A 663 -0.08 -13.20 -8.88
N ASP A 664 0.52 -14.23 -9.46
CA ASP A 664 1.59 -14.03 -10.44
C ASP A 664 0.99 -13.56 -11.78
N PRO A 665 1.82 -13.00 -12.69
CA PRO A 665 1.44 -12.57 -14.03
C PRO A 665 0.58 -13.55 -14.85
N ASP A 666 0.78 -14.85 -14.69
CA ASP A 666 0.11 -15.89 -15.48
C ASP A 666 -1.29 -16.21 -14.93
N HIS A 667 -1.56 -15.85 -13.67
CA HIS A 667 -2.80 -16.15 -12.95
C HIS A 667 -3.64 -14.91 -12.62
N LEU A 668 -3.40 -13.78 -13.29
CA LEU A 668 -4.20 -12.57 -13.16
C LEU A 668 -5.63 -12.80 -13.68
N PRO A 669 -6.69 -12.51 -12.90
CA PRO A 669 -8.08 -12.70 -13.37
C PRO A 669 -8.64 -11.53 -14.19
N LEU A 670 -8.10 -10.32 -14.00
CA LEU A 670 -8.60 -9.11 -14.66
C LEU A 670 -7.97 -8.93 -16.04
N ARG A 671 -8.73 -8.30 -16.94
CA ARG A 671 -8.31 -7.96 -18.30
C ARG A 671 -8.61 -6.50 -18.60
N ASP A 672 -7.78 -5.86 -19.39
CA ASP A 672 -8.12 -4.57 -19.99
C ASP A 672 -8.99 -4.74 -21.25
N HIS A 673 -9.42 -3.62 -21.84
CA HIS A 673 -10.23 -3.60 -23.06
C HIS A 673 -9.54 -4.17 -24.31
N HIS A 674 -8.24 -4.42 -24.28
CA HIS A 674 -7.51 -5.15 -25.31
C HIS A 674 -7.41 -6.66 -25.01
N GLY A 675 -7.99 -7.11 -23.89
CA GLY A 675 -7.91 -8.50 -23.45
C GLY A 675 -6.59 -8.85 -22.77
N GLU A 676 -5.79 -7.87 -22.37
CA GLU A 676 -4.49 -8.11 -21.76
C GLU A 676 -4.58 -8.29 -20.23
N PRO A 677 -3.81 -9.22 -19.64
CA PRO A 677 -3.79 -9.38 -18.20
C PRO A 677 -3.29 -8.13 -17.47
N ILE A 678 -4.04 -7.71 -16.45
CA ILE A 678 -3.74 -6.52 -15.65
C ILE A 678 -3.81 -6.86 -14.17
N ALA A 679 -2.79 -6.43 -13.41
CA ALA A 679 -2.80 -6.63 -11.97
C ALA A 679 -3.85 -5.70 -11.33
N GLY A 680 -4.63 -6.22 -10.38
CA GLY A 680 -5.63 -5.43 -9.68
C GLY A 680 -5.81 -5.79 -8.22
N GLN A 681 -6.51 -4.91 -7.53
CA GLN A 681 -6.80 -4.95 -6.11
C GLN A 681 -8.21 -4.41 -5.88
N LEU A 682 -8.99 -5.11 -5.07
CA LEU A 682 -10.35 -4.74 -4.70
C LEU A 682 -10.36 -4.18 -3.28
N LEU A 683 -11.19 -3.17 -3.07
CA LEU A 683 -11.59 -2.67 -1.75
C LEU A 683 -13.02 -3.16 -1.48
N LEU A 684 -13.16 -4.12 -0.58
CA LEU A 684 -14.46 -4.66 -0.16
C LEU A 684 -14.79 -4.10 1.22
N ARG A 685 -15.96 -3.47 1.38
CA ARG A 685 -16.40 -2.97 2.69
C ARG A 685 -17.16 -4.05 3.45
N LEU A 686 -16.72 -4.32 4.67
CA LEU A 686 -17.32 -5.23 5.64
C LEU A 686 -18.17 -4.43 6.65
N PRO A 687 -19.34 -4.95 7.08
CA PRO A 687 -19.98 -6.15 6.56
C PRO A 687 -20.51 -5.91 5.14
N HIS A 688 -20.26 -6.85 4.24
CA HIS A 688 -20.90 -6.80 2.93
C HIS A 688 -22.34 -7.27 3.09
N ARG A 689 -23.30 -6.36 3.03
CA ARG A 689 -24.72 -6.75 2.96
C ARG A 689 -24.90 -7.47 1.63
N ARG A 690 -25.22 -8.77 1.67
CA ARG A 690 -25.82 -9.41 0.49
C ARG A 690 -26.99 -8.51 0.10
N ALA A 691 -27.03 -8.06 -1.15
CA ALA A 691 -28.26 -7.51 -1.69
C ALA A 691 -29.25 -8.68 -1.71
N THR A 692 -29.92 -8.92 -0.58
CA THR A 692 -31.13 -9.71 -0.55
C THR A 692 -32.05 -9.02 -1.54
N THR A 693 -32.41 -9.74 -2.59
CA THR A 693 -33.55 -9.44 -3.45
C THR A 693 -34.71 -9.03 -2.54
N ALA A 694 -34.93 -7.73 -2.43
CA ALA A 694 -36.03 -7.15 -1.70
C ALA A 694 -37.30 -7.31 -2.55
N VAL A 695 -37.71 -8.57 -2.76
CA VAL A 695 -39.03 -8.99 -3.24
C VAL A 695 -39.31 -10.37 -2.63
N ALA A 696 -39.52 -10.42 -1.32
CA ALA A 696 -40.33 -11.41 -0.59
C ALA A 696 -39.90 -11.42 0.88
N VAL A 697 -40.49 -10.53 1.68
CA VAL A 697 -41.25 -10.81 2.91
C VAL A 697 -41.72 -9.43 3.36
N GLY A 698 -43.01 -9.19 3.17
CA GLY A 698 -43.67 -7.99 3.68
C GLY A 698 -43.68 -7.98 5.20
N ASN A 699 -43.79 -6.77 5.75
CA ASN A 699 -44.38 -6.44 7.05
C ASN A 699 -44.42 -7.55 8.10
N GLN A 700 -43.58 -7.43 9.13
CA GLN A 700 -44.09 -7.44 10.49
C GLN A 700 -43.06 -6.85 11.47
N GLU A 701 -43.49 -5.81 12.16
CA GLU A 701 -42.96 -5.34 13.43
C GLU A 701 -43.01 -6.48 14.47
N GLY A 702 -42.06 -6.51 15.40
CA GLY A 702 -42.24 -7.21 16.67
C GLY A 702 -41.24 -8.34 16.96
N ASP A 703 -40.45 -8.08 18.01
CA ASP A 703 -39.89 -9.03 18.96
C ASP A 703 -38.67 -9.91 18.66
N SER A 704 -37.77 -9.81 19.65
CA SER A 704 -36.70 -10.71 20.08
C SER A 704 -36.74 -12.18 19.58
N GLY A 705 -35.59 -12.65 19.08
CA GLY A 705 -35.34 -14.08 18.85
C GLY A 705 -34.40 -14.39 17.69
N TRP A 706 -33.12 -14.00 17.77
CA TRP A 706 -32.11 -14.49 16.84
C TRP A 706 -31.73 -15.94 17.19
N ASN A 707 -32.08 -16.89 16.33
CA ASN A 707 -31.61 -18.28 16.39
C ASN A 707 -30.87 -18.61 15.07
N PRO A 708 -29.54 -18.84 15.07
CA PRO A 708 -28.83 -19.24 13.87
C PRO A 708 -28.87 -20.77 13.75
N SER A 709 -29.83 -21.30 12.97
CA SER A 709 -29.77 -22.69 12.52
C SER A 709 -28.73 -22.83 11.41
N TRP A 710 -27.59 -23.41 11.75
CA TRP A 710 -26.60 -23.97 10.82
C TRP A 710 -27.24 -25.11 10.01
N PRO A 711 -26.87 -25.33 8.73
CA PRO A 711 -27.29 -26.52 8.01
C PRO A 711 -26.56 -27.74 8.56
N SER A 712 -27.29 -28.62 9.24
CA SER A 712 -26.82 -29.94 9.66
C SER A 712 -26.68 -30.90 8.48
N THR A 713 -25.64 -31.70 8.56
CA THR A 713 -25.23 -32.83 7.73
C THR A 713 -26.33 -33.89 7.51
N ASN A 714 -26.60 -34.25 6.26
CA ASN A 714 -27.31 -35.49 5.92
C ASN A 714 -26.34 -36.68 6.01
N TRP A 715 -26.45 -37.45 7.10
CA TRP A 715 -25.95 -38.81 7.21
C TRP A 715 -27.07 -39.79 6.85
N THR A 716 -26.81 -40.72 5.93
CA THR A 716 -27.70 -41.85 5.66
C THR A 716 -27.42 -43.02 6.59
N VAL A 717 -28.54 -43.55 7.08
CA VAL A 717 -28.78 -44.71 7.94
C VAL A 717 -27.96 -45.96 7.57
N SER A 718 -27.35 -46.59 8.57
CA SER A 718 -27.25 -48.04 8.66
C SER A 718 -27.19 -48.47 10.13
N SER A 719 -28.29 -49.05 10.58
CA SER A 719 -28.53 -49.73 11.84
C SER A 719 -27.48 -50.81 12.17
N ARG A 720 -27.08 -50.94 13.45
CA ARG A 720 -27.39 -52.10 14.33
C ARG A 720 -26.55 -52.08 15.62
N ASN A 721 -27.29 -52.21 16.73
CA ASN A 721 -26.98 -52.96 17.95
C ASN A 721 -25.81 -52.53 18.87
N TRP A 722 -26.22 -52.12 20.07
CA TRP A 722 -25.95 -52.77 21.37
C TRP A 722 -25.40 -51.87 22.50
N THR A 723 -25.89 -52.22 23.68
CA THR A 723 -26.11 -51.53 24.95
C THR A 723 -24.86 -51.37 25.85
N PRO A 724 -24.95 -50.58 26.95
CA PRO A 724 -23.81 -49.93 27.59
C PRO A 724 -23.13 -50.80 28.66
N GLY A 725 -21.82 -50.56 28.79
CA GLY A 725 -20.95 -50.90 29.91
C GLY A 725 -19.82 -49.88 29.95
#